data_AF-A0A9Q1FR28-F1
#
_entry.id   AF-A0A9Q1FR28-F1
#
_cell.length_a   1.000
_cell.length_b   1.000
_cell.length_c   1.000
_cell.angle_alpha   90.00
_cell.angle_beta   90.00
_cell.angle_gamma   90.00
#
_symmetry.space_group_name_H-M   'P 1'
#
loop_
_entity.id
_entity.type
_entity.pdbx_description
1 polymer ?
#
loop_
_entity_poly.entity_id
_entity_poly.type
_entity_poly.pdbx_seq_one_letter_code
_entity_poly.pdbx_strand_id
1 'polypeptide(L)'
;MINCSPTPVRVCHRPTSMSMFSTGILVLTSPLHTLPLRIAPVLSSAAQVVERTLYVHLHPGLNLGSAGQAGPVYIPPVADISSLISRLYSNAADVCGHLDVRVLLTNFRSQQGLVGTRGTNNPFPSPQTLSHSPEVVLTDFPLQDPGQSSLVAQCLQRYAGRCYACTPGLSSVLLHPQLSSLQENGEQPEEEELKRDGAAEPEPLQTYGDVVVGGTFDRLHGAHKTLLNISCLLANRRFVIGLCDTELLKNKVLKELIEPYVLRVERLQEFLRDVKPSLQYEIVPLSEPFGPSITDSELQCIVVSEETKKGGEAVNKKRLENGLSELVLHEIQVIKDAHHSEIEEEKISSSSLRFRLLGTLLTPPQDNPLLPPVPYVIGLSGGSGSGKTSIARRLEALGAVRIDSDQMGHETYRPGAAAYRRVVEEFGEDILHEDKAINRRALGKKVFGNKERLKSLTDIVWPEIALLVKHKIQQAREEGKEVCVVDAAVLLEAGWTDMVHEVWVTIIPEDEAVLRITARDRVSEEDARRRLLSQWSNARQVERANVVLCTLWDPDVTQRQKMRHLLRPTSVSCSSLSLDPMLRKCGKCSKGLEPPTGEDWQESGEEQPSVMNGVTRSILKEIAARAWLDEARCV
;
A
#
# COMPACT_ATOMS: atom_id res chain seq x y z
N MET A 1 -53.97 22.48 47.05
CA MET A 1 -54.02 23.32 45.84
C MET A 1 -52.85 22.90 44.95
N ILE A 2 -53.19 22.45 43.73
CA ILE A 2 -52.34 22.21 42.55
C ILE A 2 -51.23 21.14 42.68
N ASN A 3 -51.57 19.90 42.29
CA ASN A 3 -50.64 18.84 41.89
C ASN A 3 -50.30 19.01 40.39
N CYS A 4 -49.03 19.20 40.06
CA CYS A 4 -48.53 19.13 38.69
C CYS A 4 -47.88 17.77 38.42
N SER A 5 -48.38 17.08 37.40
CA SER A 5 -47.86 15.82 36.84
C SER A 5 -46.54 16.01 36.07
N PRO A 6 -45.58 15.07 36.13
CA PRO A 6 -44.38 15.10 35.30
C PRO A 6 -44.65 14.55 33.89
N THR A 7 -44.13 15.26 32.88
CA THR A 7 -44.14 14.91 31.46
C THR A 7 -43.17 13.75 31.14
N PRO A 8 -43.45 12.91 30.11
CA PRO A 8 -42.56 11.83 29.73
C PRO A 8 -41.36 12.35 28.91
N VAL A 9 -40.17 11.93 29.33
CA VAL A 9 -38.89 12.17 28.67
C VAL A 9 -38.87 11.47 27.30
N ARG A 10 -38.67 12.25 26.23
CA ARG A 10 -38.39 11.75 24.88
C ARG A 10 -37.07 10.99 24.89
N VAL A 11 -37.12 9.69 24.62
CA VAL A 11 -35.94 8.88 24.30
C VAL A 11 -35.40 9.35 22.96
N CYS A 12 -34.30 10.11 22.99
CA CYS A 12 -33.50 10.39 21.80
C CYS A 12 -32.82 9.09 21.36
N HIS A 13 -33.35 8.44 20.32
CA HIS A 13 -32.60 7.42 19.60
C HIS A 13 -31.35 8.07 19.01
N ARG A 14 -30.17 7.64 19.49
CA ARG A 14 -28.89 7.83 18.79
C ARG A 14 -29.01 7.15 17.42
N PRO A 15 -28.48 7.74 16.33
CA PRO A 15 -28.38 7.03 15.07
C PRO A 15 -27.43 5.85 15.28
N THR A 16 -28.00 4.65 15.28
CA THR A 16 -27.30 3.39 15.19
C THR A 16 -26.44 3.39 13.93
N SER A 17 -25.17 3.01 14.10
CA SER A 17 -24.25 2.59 13.04
C SER A 17 -25.01 2.02 11.84
N MET A 18 -24.90 2.68 10.68
CA MET A 18 -25.29 2.05 9.42
C MET A 18 -24.41 0.80 9.28
N SER A 19 -25.03 -0.37 9.20
CA SER A 19 -24.33 -1.61 8.88
C SER A 19 -23.69 -1.44 7.50
N MET A 20 -22.37 -1.31 7.45
CA MET A 20 -21.63 -1.30 6.19
C MET A 20 -21.68 -2.71 5.57
N PHE A 21 -21.92 -2.78 4.27
CA PHE A 21 -21.88 -4.03 3.51
C PHE A 21 -20.44 -4.33 3.10
N SER A 22 -20.04 -5.59 3.11
CA SER A 22 -18.66 -5.94 2.73
C SER A 22 -18.45 -5.75 1.23
N THR A 23 -19.43 -6.17 0.43
CA THR A 23 -19.37 -6.15 -1.04
C THR A 23 -20.62 -5.52 -1.63
N GLY A 24 -20.44 -4.59 -2.57
CA GLY A 24 -21.54 -3.95 -3.28
C GLY A 24 -21.35 -3.93 -4.79
N ILE A 25 -22.46 -3.76 -5.51
CA ILE A 25 -22.44 -3.51 -6.95
C ILE A 25 -23.12 -2.19 -7.29
N LEU A 26 -22.38 -1.27 -7.89
CA LEU A 26 -22.84 0.02 -8.38
C LEU A 26 -23.22 -0.10 -9.86
N VAL A 27 -24.51 0.02 -10.14
CA VAL A 27 -25.05 0.08 -11.50
C VAL A 27 -25.13 1.54 -11.93
N LEU A 28 -24.22 1.94 -12.83
CA LEU A 28 -24.19 3.28 -13.41
C LEU A 28 -25.14 3.34 -14.61
N THR A 29 -26.19 4.14 -14.45
CA THR A 29 -27.34 4.27 -15.34
C THR A 29 -27.39 5.62 -16.05
N SER A 30 -26.70 6.64 -15.56
CA SER A 30 -26.70 7.96 -16.22
C SER A 30 -26.14 7.88 -17.64
N PRO A 31 -26.58 8.74 -18.57
CA PRO A 31 -26.02 8.82 -19.91
C PRO A 31 -24.50 9.05 -19.92
N LEU A 32 -23.79 8.49 -20.91
CA LEU A 32 -22.33 8.52 -20.99
C LEU A 32 -21.72 9.93 -20.88
N HIS A 33 -22.31 10.92 -21.55
CA HIS A 33 -21.82 12.30 -21.51
C HIS A 33 -21.96 12.96 -20.13
N THR A 34 -22.85 12.48 -19.26
CA THR A 34 -23.05 13.04 -17.90
C THR A 34 -22.26 12.31 -16.82
N LEU A 35 -21.90 11.04 -17.04
CA LEU A 35 -21.24 10.21 -16.04
C LEU A 35 -19.92 10.79 -15.54
N PRO A 36 -19.03 11.37 -16.38
CA PRO A 36 -17.78 11.94 -15.89
C PRO A 36 -17.90 12.96 -14.77
N LEU A 37 -18.96 13.78 -14.78
CA LEU A 37 -19.21 14.80 -13.75
C LEU A 37 -19.77 14.22 -12.45
N ARG A 38 -20.32 12.99 -12.49
CA ARG A 38 -21.01 12.35 -11.37
C ARG A 38 -20.19 11.25 -10.69
N ILE A 39 -19.13 10.76 -11.32
CA ILE A 39 -18.34 9.63 -10.83
C ILE A 39 -17.81 9.86 -9.40
N ALA A 40 -17.08 10.96 -9.15
CA ALA A 40 -16.47 11.19 -7.83
C ALA A 40 -17.52 11.24 -6.70
N PRO A 41 -18.60 12.06 -6.81
CA PRO A 41 -19.66 12.08 -5.80
C PRO A 41 -20.35 10.73 -5.59
N VAL A 42 -20.60 9.98 -6.67
CA VAL A 42 -21.24 8.66 -6.61
C VAL A 42 -20.33 7.64 -5.94
N LEU A 43 -19.04 7.60 -6.29
CA LEU A 43 -18.06 6.71 -5.66
C LEU A 43 -17.87 7.04 -4.18
N SER A 44 -17.79 8.32 -3.82
CA SER A 44 -17.72 8.78 -2.43
C SER A 44 -18.94 8.33 -1.62
N SER A 45 -20.15 8.43 -2.20
CA SER A 45 -21.37 7.95 -1.56
C SER A 45 -21.40 6.42 -1.44
N ALA A 46 -20.95 5.69 -2.45
CA ALA A 46 -20.85 4.23 -2.42
C ALA A 46 -19.87 3.76 -1.35
N ALA A 47 -18.77 4.48 -1.14
CA ALA A 47 -17.76 4.16 -0.12
C ALA A 47 -18.20 4.37 1.32
N GLN A 48 -19.32 5.06 1.55
CA GLN A 48 -19.96 5.12 2.87
C GLN A 48 -20.81 3.88 3.17
N VAL A 49 -21.12 3.08 2.16
CA VAL A 49 -22.03 1.93 2.23
C VAL A 49 -21.28 0.61 2.11
N VAL A 50 -20.19 0.59 1.34
CA VAL A 50 -19.40 -0.61 1.03
C VAL A 50 -18.02 -0.51 1.69
N GLU A 51 -17.53 -1.60 2.28
CA GLU A 51 -16.27 -1.63 3.05
C GLU A 51 -15.08 -2.23 2.27
N ARG A 52 -15.29 -3.26 1.44
CA ARG A 52 -14.18 -4.01 0.81
C ARG A 52 -14.18 -3.94 -0.71
N THR A 53 -15.21 -4.47 -1.37
CA THR A 53 -15.21 -4.63 -2.82
C THR A 53 -16.41 -3.92 -3.44
N LEU A 54 -16.14 -3.03 -4.40
CA LEU A 54 -17.16 -2.32 -5.16
C LEU A 54 -17.07 -2.69 -6.63
N TYR A 55 -18.01 -3.51 -7.07
CA TYR A 55 -18.19 -3.80 -8.48
C TYR A 55 -18.90 -2.64 -9.18
N VAL A 56 -18.42 -2.22 -10.33
CA VAL A 56 -19.05 -1.14 -11.13
C VAL A 56 -19.57 -1.74 -12.43
N HIS A 57 -20.89 -1.78 -12.58
CA HIS A 57 -21.56 -2.25 -13.79
C HIS A 57 -22.06 -1.06 -14.61
N LEU A 58 -21.54 -0.90 -15.82
CA LEU A 58 -21.92 0.18 -16.71
C LEU A 58 -23.13 -0.22 -17.55
N HIS A 59 -24.24 0.49 -17.40
CA HIS A 59 -25.39 0.41 -18.30
C HIS A 59 -26.00 1.80 -18.56
N PRO A 60 -25.27 2.68 -19.27
CA PRO A 60 -25.73 4.04 -19.53
C PRO A 60 -27.08 4.05 -20.24
N GLY A 61 -28.01 4.88 -19.76
CA GLY A 61 -29.37 4.98 -20.29
C GLY A 61 -30.35 3.92 -19.78
N LEU A 62 -29.96 3.08 -18.80
CA LEU A 62 -30.89 2.13 -18.17
C LEU A 62 -32.04 2.88 -17.50
N ASN A 63 -33.28 2.58 -17.89
CA ASN A 63 -34.47 3.14 -17.26
C ASN A 63 -35.04 2.17 -16.21
N LEU A 64 -34.95 2.56 -14.94
CA LEU A 64 -35.48 1.80 -13.80
C LEU A 64 -36.88 2.27 -13.34
N GLY A 65 -37.42 3.33 -13.95
CA GLY A 65 -38.72 3.91 -13.59
C GLY A 65 -39.93 3.10 -14.08
N SER A 66 -39.74 2.12 -14.97
CA SER A 66 -40.82 1.23 -15.42
C SER A 66 -40.47 -0.23 -15.17
N ALA A 67 -41.43 -1.00 -14.63
CA ALA A 67 -41.24 -2.39 -14.23
C ALA A 67 -41.00 -3.39 -15.39
N GLY A 68 -41.17 -2.95 -16.65
CA GLY A 68 -41.20 -3.83 -17.83
C GLY A 68 -39.96 -3.82 -18.72
N GLN A 69 -39.02 -2.86 -18.58
CA GLN A 69 -37.98 -2.61 -19.60
C GLN A 69 -36.52 -2.81 -19.15
N ALA A 70 -36.25 -3.09 -17.87
CA ALA A 70 -34.89 -3.26 -17.37
C ALA A 70 -34.37 -4.70 -17.57
N GLY A 71 -33.91 -5.02 -18.78
CA GLY A 71 -33.15 -6.24 -19.09
C GLY A 71 -31.71 -5.89 -19.45
N PRO A 72 -30.73 -6.76 -19.15
CA PRO A 72 -29.35 -6.49 -19.55
C PRO A 72 -29.21 -6.64 -21.06
N VAL A 73 -28.53 -5.68 -21.70
CA VAL A 73 -28.26 -5.69 -23.14
C VAL A 73 -26.76 -5.60 -23.43
N TYR A 74 -26.35 -6.07 -24.61
CA TYR A 74 -24.99 -5.84 -25.08
C TYR A 74 -24.79 -4.36 -25.43
N ILE A 75 -23.66 -3.81 -24.98
CA ILE A 75 -23.21 -2.45 -25.25
C ILE A 75 -21.99 -2.53 -26.19
N PRO A 76 -21.99 -1.82 -27.32
CA PRO A 76 -20.82 -1.77 -28.19
C PRO A 76 -19.69 -0.98 -27.51
N PRO A 77 -18.42 -1.42 -27.67
CA PRO A 77 -17.28 -0.64 -27.17
C PRO A 77 -17.10 0.62 -28.01
N VAL A 78 -17.08 1.77 -27.34
CA VAL A 78 -16.83 3.10 -27.93
C VAL A 78 -15.69 3.79 -27.19
N ALA A 79 -15.01 4.74 -27.84
CA ALA A 79 -13.85 5.42 -27.27
C ALA A 79 -14.12 6.04 -25.88
N ASP A 80 -15.30 6.62 -25.70
CA ASP A 80 -15.75 7.23 -24.45
C ASP A 80 -15.73 6.27 -23.25
N ILE A 81 -15.98 4.96 -23.48
CA ILE A 81 -15.96 3.95 -22.41
C ILE A 81 -14.54 3.75 -21.90
N SER A 82 -13.54 3.75 -22.78
CA SER A 82 -12.13 3.64 -22.37
C SER A 82 -11.73 4.83 -21.49
N SER A 83 -12.09 6.04 -21.91
CA SER A 83 -11.88 7.27 -21.13
C SER A 83 -12.62 7.23 -19.78
N LEU A 84 -13.85 6.73 -19.77
CA LEU A 84 -14.65 6.58 -18.56
C LEU A 84 -14.03 5.59 -17.56
N ILE A 85 -13.50 4.46 -18.02
CA ILE A 85 -12.81 3.47 -17.19
C ILE A 85 -11.58 4.09 -16.53
N SER A 86 -10.77 4.82 -17.30
CA SER A 86 -9.61 5.53 -16.76
C SER A 86 -10.02 6.53 -15.68
N ARG A 87 -11.06 7.34 -15.94
CA ARG A 87 -11.61 8.30 -14.97
C ARG A 87 -12.15 7.60 -13.72
N LEU A 88 -12.86 6.47 -13.85
CA LEU A 88 -13.38 5.70 -12.72
C LEU A 88 -12.26 5.28 -11.77
N TYR A 89 -11.18 4.67 -12.29
CA TYR A 89 -10.08 4.23 -11.44
C TYR A 89 -9.27 5.39 -10.84
N SER A 90 -9.12 6.51 -11.55
CA SER A 90 -8.50 7.71 -11.00
C SER A 90 -9.31 8.26 -9.83
N ASN A 91 -10.60 8.53 -10.04
CA ASN A 91 -11.47 9.05 -8.99
C ASN A 91 -11.56 8.07 -7.82
N ALA A 92 -11.61 6.75 -8.09
CA ALA A 92 -11.63 5.74 -7.05
C ALA A 92 -10.39 5.80 -6.15
N ALA A 93 -9.21 6.04 -6.70
CA ALA A 93 -8.00 6.20 -5.91
C ALA A 93 -8.09 7.40 -4.96
N ASP A 94 -8.68 8.51 -5.43
CA ASP A 94 -8.79 9.76 -4.66
C ASP A 94 -9.88 9.71 -3.58
N VAL A 95 -11.07 9.20 -3.90
CA VAL A 95 -12.24 9.30 -3.01
C VAL A 95 -12.53 8.03 -2.23
N CYS A 96 -12.08 6.87 -2.72
CA CYS A 96 -12.36 5.58 -2.09
C CYS A 96 -11.20 4.58 -2.21
N GLY A 97 -9.95 5.04 -2.05
CA GLY A 97 -8.75 4.22 -2.21
C GLY A 97 -8.61 3.02 -1.28
N HIS A 98 -9.47 2.88 -0.26
CA HIS A 98 -9.56 1.68 0.58
C HIS A 98 -10.36 0.54 -0.06
N LEU A 99 -11.16 0.82 -1.10
CA LEU A 99 -11.99 -0.16 -1.79
C LEU A 99 -11.25 -0.84 -2.94
N ASP A 100 -11.49 -2.13 -3.07
CA ASP A 100 -11.22 -2.88 -4.29
C ASP A 100 -12.32 -2.60 -5.32
N VAL A 101 -12.15 -1.53 -6.10
CA VAL A 101 -13.05 -1.20 -7.23
C VAL A 101 -12.72 -2.09 -8.42
N ARG A 102 -13.76 -2.70 -9.04
CA ARG A 102 -13.65 -3.53 -10.25
C ARG A 102 -14.74 -3.17 -11.26
N VAL A 103 -14.36 -2.68 -12.44
CA VAL A 103 -15.31 -2.39 -13.54
C VAL A 103 -15.65 -3.67 -14.29
N LEU A 104 -16.95 -3.97 -14.44
CA LEU A 104 -17.45 -5.19 -15.07
C LEU A 104 -17.76 -4.94 -16.54
N LEU A 105 -17.22 -5.78 -17.42
CA LEU A 105 -17.29 -5.67 -18.88
C LEU A 105 -18.09 -6.82 -19.54
N THR A 106 -18.85 -7.57 -18.75
CA THR A 106 -19.62 -8.75 -19.20
C THR A 106 -20.65 -8.40 -20.28
N ASN A 107 -21.28 -7.23 -20.19
CA ASN A 107 -22.24 -6.73 -21.17
C ASN A 107 -21.61 -6.01 -22.37
N PHE A 108 -20.28 -5.94 -22.48
CA PHE A 108 -19.62 -5.30 -23.62
C PHE A 108 -19.25 -6.31 -24.70
N ARG A 109 -19.65 -6.05 -25.96
CA ARG A 109 -19.34 -6.93 -27.10
C ARG A 109 -19.20 -6.13 -28.39
N SER A 110 -18.18 -6.43 -29.19
CA SER A 110 -17.95 -5.81 -30.50
C SER A 110 -19.04 -6.17 -31.51
N GLN A 111 -19.44 -5.21 -32.36
CA GLN A 111 -20.45 -5.41 -33.39
C GLN A 111 -20.05 -6.46 -34.44
N GLN A 112 -18.75 -6.66 -34.69
CA GLN A 112 -18.26 -7.69 -35.61
C GLN A 112 -18.63 -9.12 -35.14
N GLY A 113 -18.88 -9.33 -33.84
CA GLY A 113 -19.32 -10.62 -33.29
C GLY A 113 -20.82 -10.91 -33.43
N LEU A 114 -21.63 -9.93 -33.86
CA LEU A 114 -23.08 -10.09 -34.08
C LEU A 114 -23.38 -10.71 -35.46
N VAL A 115 -22.44 -10.64 -36.40
CA VAL A 115 -22.58 -11.22 -37.74
C VAL A 115 -22.07 -12.67 -37.71
N GLY A 116 -22.95 -13.62 -37.37
CA GLY A 116 -22.71 -15.05 -37.59
C GLY A 116 -22.89 -16.00 -36.40
N THR A 117 -23.17 -15.52 -35.18
CA THR A 117 -23.44 -16.40 -34.03
C THR A 117 -24.93 -16.54 -33.77
N ARG A 118 -25.49 -17.76 -33.91
CA ARG A 118 -26.82 -18.16 -33.42
C ARG A 118 -26.85 -18.25 -31.88
N GLY A 119 -26.29 -17.26 -31.19
CA GLY A 119 -26.25 -17.16 -29.74
C GLY A 119 -27.44 -16.37 -29.19
N THR A 120 -27.80 -16.62 -27.93
CA THR A 120 -28.79 -15.80 -27.22
C THR A 120 -28.33 -14.34 -27.17
N ASN A 121 -29.18 -13.38 -27.58
CA ASN A 121 -28.90 -11.93 -27.50
C ASN A 121 -28.75 -11.38 -26.06
N ASN A 122 -28.69 -12.25 -25.05
CA ASN A 122 -28.61 -11.89 -23.64
C ASN A 122 -27.14 -11.99 -23.15
N PRO A 123 -26.54 -10.90 -22.65
CA PRO A 123 -25.18 -10.92 -22.08
C PRO A 123 -25.04 -11.79 -20.82
N PHE A 124 -26.14 -12.11 -20.14
CA PHE A 124 -26.16 -12.95 -18.94
C PHE A 124 -27.12 -14.13 -19.15
N PRO A 125 -26.73 -15.19 -19.88
CA PRO A 125 -27.57 -16.38 -20.05
C PRO A 125 -27.88 -17.06 -18.71
N SER A 126 -26.95 -16.94 -17.76
CA SER A 126 -27.13 -17.23 -16.35
C SER A 126 -26.46 -16.12 -15.53
N PRO A 127 -26.91 -15.86 -14.28
CA PRO A 127 -26.25 -14.89 -13.42
C PRO A 127 -24.76 -15.21 -13.23
N GLN A 128 -23.88 -14.24 -13.46
CA GLN A 128 -22.45 -14.38 -13.29
C GLN A 128 -22.11 -14.51 -11.80
N THR A 129 -21.27 -15.48 -11.45
CA THR A 129 -20.69 -15.56 -10.11
C THR A 129 -19.47 -14.64 -10.04
N LEU A 130 -19.49 -13.69 -9.10
CA LEU A 130 -18.36 -12.82 -8.79
C LEU A 130 -17.55 -13.41 -7.65
N SER A 131 -16.25 -13.08 -7.59
CA SER A 131 -15.33 -13.57 -6.56
C SER A 131 -15.78 -13.22 -5.14
N HIS A 132 -16.43 -12.06 -4.99
CA HIS A 132 -17.14 -11.69 -3.78
C HIS A 132 -18.64 -11.50 -4.10
N SER A 133 -19.51 -12.20 -3.37
CA SER A 133 -20.96 -12.13 -3.60
C SER A 133 -21.52 -10.77 -3.15
N PRO A 134 -22.25 -10.03 -4.00
CA PRO A 134 -22.82 -8.74 -3.60
C PRO A 134 -23.88 -8.87 -2.49
N GLU A 135 -23.79 -7.96 -1.52
CA GLU A 135 -24.73 -7.81 -0.40
C GLU A 135 -25.67 -6.61 -0.60
N VAL A 136 -25.22 -5.63 -1.38
CA VAL A 136 -25.99 -4.44 -1.74
C VAL A 136 -25.83 -4.09 -3.23
N VAL A 137 -26.92 -3.63 -3.85
CA VAL A 137 -26.90 -2.97 -5.16
C VAL A 137 -27.15 -1.48 -5.01
N LEU A 138 -26.34 -0.69 -5.68
CA LEU A 138 -26.32 0.76 -5.66
C LEU A 138 -26.60 1.29 -7.07
N THR A 139 -27.17 2.48 -7.19
CA THR A 139 -27.31 3.15 -8.50
C THR A 139 -27.29 4.66 -8.38
N ASP A 140 -26.85 5.33 -9.44
CA ASP A 140 -26.88 6.78 -9.63
C ASP A 140 -28.17 7.30 -10.31
N PHE A 141 -29.16 6.42 -10.51
CA PHE A 141 -30.40 6.70 -11.22
C PHE A 141 -31.11 7.94 -10.66
N PRO A 142 -31.41 8.95 -11.49
CA PRO A 142 -32.06 10.17 -11.03
C PRO A 142 -33.55 9.90 -10.75
N LEU A 143 -33.95 9.97 -9.48
CA LEU A 143 -35.36 9.92 -9.10
C LEU A 143 -36.07 11.22 -9.50
N GLN A 144 -37.09 11.12 -10.34
CA GLN A 144 -37.96 12.26 -10.70
C GLN A 144 -39.04 12.52 -9.65
N ASP A 145 -39.54 11.46 -9.01
CA ASP A 145 -40.55 11.50 -7.95
C ASP A 145 -40.08 10.63 -6.77
N PRO A 146 -39.92 11.19 -5.54
CA PRO A 146 -39.57 10.42 -4.35
C PRO A 146 -40.50 9.22 -4.08
N GLY A 147 -41.77 9.30 -4.49
CA GLY A 147 -42.74 8.20 -4.36
C GLY A 147 -42.36 6.94 -5.15
N GLN A 148 -41.51 7.04 -6.16
CA GLN A 148 -41.07 5.91 -7.00
C GLN A 148 -39.84 5.17 -6.44
N SER A 149 -39.25 5.63 -5.33
CA SER A 149 -38.03 5.06 -4.75
C SER A 149 -38.13 3.55 -4.50
N SER A 150 -39.26 3.07 -3.98
CA SER A 150 -39.50 1.64 -3.72
C SER A 150 -39.56 0.80 -4.99
N LEU A 151 -40.19 1.32 -6.05
CA LEU A 151 -40.28 0.67 -7.35
C LEU A 151 -38.90 0.57 -8.00
N VAL A 152 -38.15 1.68 -8.03
CA VAL A 152 -36.80 1.72 -8.60
C VAL A 152 -35.87 0.76 -7.86
N ALA A 153 -35.93 0.72 -6.52
CA ALA A 153 -35.15 -0.21 -5.72
C ALA A 153 -35.48 -1.68 -6.05
N GLN A 154 -36.77 -2.02 -6.19
CA GLN A 154 -37.17 -3.37 -6.55
C GLN A 154 -36.74 -3.74 -7.99
N CYS A 155 -36.85 -2.81 -8.94
CA CYS A 155 -36.36 -2.98 -10.31
C CYS A 155 -34.84 -3.23 -10.32
N LEU A 156 -34.08 -2.46 -9.54
CA LEU A 156 -32.64 -2.58 -9.42
C LEU A 156 -32.22 -3.94 -8.83
N GLN A 157 -32.88 -4.42 -7.78
CA GLN A 157 -32.63 -5.74 -7.20
C GLN A 157 -32.87 -6.86 -8.22
N ARG A 158 -34.00 -6.79 -8.95
CA ARG A 158 -34.32 -7.78 -10.00
C ARG A 158 -33.32 -7.72 -11.14
N TYR A 159 -32.90 -6.53 -11.55
CA TYR A 159 -31.89 -6.34 -12.59
C TYR A 159 -30.55 -6.96 -12.14
N ALA A 160 -30.07 -6.63 -10.95
CA ALA A 160 -28.84 -7.20 -10.40
C ALA A 160 -28.91 -8.73 -10.29
N GLY A 161 -30.03 -9.29 -9.80
CA GLY A 161 -30.22 -10.74 -9.69
C GLY A 161 -30.34 -11.49 -11.03
N ARG A 162 -30.61 -10.78 -12.14
CA ARG A 162 -30.53 -11.34 -13.50
C ARG A 162 -29.09 -11.39 -14.00
N CYS A 163 -28.28 -10.40 -13.63
CA CYS A 163 -26.91 -10.26 -14.07
C CYS A 163 -25.93 -11.08 -13.21
N TYR A 164 -26.15 -11.15 -11.89
CA TYR A 164 -25.16 -11.66 -10.93
C TYR A 164 -25.79 -12.56 -9.87
N ALA A 165 -25.02 -13.56 -9.43
CA ALA A 165 -25.33 -14.34 -8.25
C ALA A 165 -25.10 -13.47 -7.00
N CYS A 166 -26.19 -13.07 -6.33
CA CYS A 166 -26.16 -12.21 -5.15
C CYS A 166 -26.51 -12.98 -3.88
N THR A 167 -26.15 -12.42 -2.73
CA THR A 167 -26.56 -12.98 -1.43
C THR A 167 -28.09 -12.91 -1.24
N PRO A 168 -28.68 -13.88 -0.53
CA PRO A 168 -30.10 -13.81 -0.18
C PRO A 168 -30.42 -12.53 0.60
N GLY A 169 -31.46 -11.81 0.19
CA GLY A 169 -31.83 -10.54 0.83
C GLY A 169 -31.03 -9.32 0.36
N LEU A 170 -30.45 -9.36 -0.85
CA LEU A 170 -29.75 -8.25 -1.51
C LEU A 170 -30.42 -6.89 -1.23
N SER A 171 -29.71 -6.01 -0.52
CA SER A 171 -30.21 -4.66 -0.23
C SER A 171 -30.09 -3.77 -1.46
N SER A 172 -30.94 -2.75 -1.57
CA SER A 172 -30.88 -1.77 -2.66
C SER A 172 -30.82 -0.36 -2.12
N VAL A 173 -29.88 0.42 -2.62
CA VAL A 173 -29.62 1.79 -2.19
C VAL A 173 -29.56 2.71 -3.40
N LEU A 174 -30.41 3.72 -3.41
CA LEU A 174 -30.37 4.78 -4.42
C LEU A 174 -29.41 5.86 -3.92
N LEU A 175 -28.33 6.07 -4.66
CA LEU A 175 -27.35 7.08 -4.28
C LEU A 175 -27.89 8.44 -4.67
N HIS A 176 -28.13 9.28 -3.67
CA HIS A 176 -28.37 10.69 -3.86
C HIS A 176 -27.03 11.40 -3.71
N PRO A 177 -26.37 11.81 -4.80
CA PRO A 177 -25.17 12.63 -4.66
C PRO A 177 -25.63 13.93 -4.00
N GLN A 178 -25.24 14.14 -2.74
CA GLN A 178 -25.35 15.44 -2.12
C GLN A 178 -24.42 16.35 -2.93
N LEU A 179 -24.98 17.19 -3.80
CA LEU A 179 -24.25 18.30 -4.41
C LEU A 179 -23.90 19.27 -3.27
N SER A 180 -22.80 19.02 -2.57
CA SER A 180 -22.23 19.95 -1.61
C SER A 180 -21.79 21.19 -2.37
N SER A 181 -22.64 22.21 -2.39
CA SER A 181 -22.36 23.65 -2.51
C SER A 181 -21.00 24.04 -3.12
N LEU A 182 -20.72 23.62 -4.35
CA LEU A 182 -19.65 24.19 -5.20
C LEU A 182 -20.14 25.43 -5.96
N GLN A 183 -21.15 26.13 -5.42
CA GLN A 183 -21.70 27.37 -6.00
C GLN A 183 -21.46 28.62 -5.15
N GLU A 184 -20.72 28.55 -4.04
CA GLU A 184 -20.49 29.74 -3.19
C GLU A 184 -19.09 30.36 -3.24
N ASN A 185 -18.18 29.87 -4.09
CA ASN A 185 -16.94 30.61 -4.41
C ASN A 185 -16.84 30.85 -5.92
N GLY A 186 -17.55 31.87 -6.38
CA GLY A 186 -17.00 32.93 -7.24
C GLY A 186 -16.28 32.63 -8.56
N GLU A 187 -16.23 31.39 -9.07
CA GLU A 187 -15.75 31.10 -10.42
C GLU A 187 -16.83 30.28 -11.13
N GLN A 188 -17.59 30.98 -11.98
CA GLN A 188 -18.46 30.33 -12.95
C GLN A 188 -17.55 29.45 -13.84
N PRO A 189 -17.78 28.14 -13.95
CA PRO A 189 -17.23 27.41 -15.08
C PRO A 189 -17.81 28.08 -16.32
N GLU A 190 -16.94 28.59 -17.20
CA GLU A 190 -17.34 29.22 -18.44
C GLU A 190 -18.35 28.31 -19.15
N GLU A 191 -19.60 28.76 -19.25
CA GLU A 191 -20.68 28.11 -20.02
C GLU A 191 -20.37 28.06 -21.54
N GLU A 192 -19.14 28.40 -21.95
CA GLU A 192 -18.66 28.38 -23.33
C GLU A 192 -18.18 27.00 -23.81
N GLU A 193 -17.90 26.03 -22.94
CA GLU A 193 -17.57 24.66 -23.40
C GLU A 193 -18.81 23.78 -23.67
N LEU A 194 -20.01 24.14 -23.18
CA LEU A 194 -21.22 23.34 -23.35
C LEU A 194 -21.97 23.53 -24.69
N LYS A 195 -21.43 24.33 -25.62
CA LYS A 195 -22.07 24.60 -26.93
C LYS A 195 -21.28 24.10 -28.15
N ARG A 196 -20.18 23.36 -27.96
CA ARG A 196 -19.36 22.88 -29.10
C ARG A 196 -19.57 21.44 -29.56
N ASP A 197 -20.23 20.60 -28.78
CA ASP A 197 -20.53 19.24 -29.23
C ASP A 197 -22.00 19.11 -29.61
N GLY A 198 -22.31 19.48 -30.85
CA GLY A 198 -23.41 18.81 -31.54
C GLY A 198 -23.17 17.31 -31.43
N ALA A 199 -24.20 16.54 -31.05
CA ALA A 199 -24.12 15.11 -30.77
C ALA A 199 -23.37 14.35 -31.88
N ALA A 200 -22.05 14.23 -31.74
CA ALA A 200 -21.23 13.39 -32.58
C ALA A 200 -21.58 11.96 -32.20
N GLU A 201 -21.86 11.11 -33.20
CA GLU A 201 -22.05 9.70 -32.92
C GLU A 201 -20.79 9.14 -32.26
N PRO A 202 -20.93 8.35 -31.18
CA PRO A 202 -19.78 7.88 -30.41
C PRO A 202 -18.87 7.04 -31.30
N GLU A 203 -17.59 7.44 -31.39
CA GLU A 203 -16.63 6.76 -32.26
C GLU A 203 -16.45 5.30 -31.84
N PRO A 204 -16.62 4.34 -32.77
CA PRO A 204 -16.47 2.93 -32.46
C PRO A 204 -15.02 2.62 -32.07
N LEU A 205 -14.83 1.88 -30.97
CA LEU A 205 -13.51 1.47 -30.54
C LEU A 205 -13.07 0.26 -31.37
N GLN A 206 -11.89 0.32 -31.99
CA GLN A 206 -11.32 -0.82 -32.69
C GLN A 206 -11.02 -1.95 -31.70
N THR A 207 -11.48 -3.16 -32.02
CA THR A 207 -11.26 -4.36 -31.22
C THR A 207 -10.47 -5.41 -32.00
N TYR A 208 -9.80 -6.32 -31.29
CA TYR A 208 -8.91 -7.34 -31.83
C TYR A 208 -9.33 -8.73 -31.32
N GLY A 209 -9.01 -9.78 -32.07
CA GLY A 209 -9.22 -11.15 -31.61
C GLY A 209 -8.34 -11.45 -30.39
N ASP A 210 -7.05 -11.13 -30.52
CA ASP A 210 -6.00 -11.56 -29.61
C ASP A 210 -5.15 -10.34 -29.19
N VAL A 211 -5.19 -10.06 -27.89
CA VAL A 211 -4.51 -8.90 -27.27
C VAL A 211 -3.46 -9.40 -26.29
N VAL A 212 -2.33 -8.69 -26.19
CA VAL A 212 -1.28 -8.96 -25.21
C VAL A 212 -0.95 -7.75 -24.35
N VAL A 213 -0.62 -7.99 -23.08
CA VAL A 213 -0.03 -7.01 -22.17
C VAL A 213 1.13 -7.65 -21.40
N GLY A 214 2.13 -6.86 -21.04
CA GLY A 214 3.23 -7.28 -20.17
C GLY A 214 3.35 -6.38 -18.94
N GLY A 215 3.69 -6.93 -17.79
CA GLY A 215 3.86 -6.12 -16.59
C GLY A 215 4.23 -6.91 -15.34
N THR A 216 4.61 -6.18 -14.28
CA THR A 216 4.87 -6.77 -12.98
C THR A 216 3.59 -7.14 -12.25
N PHE A 217 2.52 -6.34 -12.39
CA PHE A 217 1.22 -6.57 -11.75
C PHE A 217 1.32 -6.87 -10.24
N ASP A 218 2.27 -6.21 -9.56
CA ASP A 218 2.39 -6.26 -8.10
C ASP A 218 1.26 -5.43 -7.48
N ARG A 219 0.52 -6.02 -6.54
CA ARG A 219 -0.56 -5.37 -5.78
C ARG A 219 -1.50 -4.54 -6.68
N LEU A 220 -2.33 -5.22 -7.48
CA LEU A 220 -3.22 -4.60 -8.47
C LEU A 220 -3.91 -3.32 -7.98
N HIS A 221 -3.44 -2.18 -8.47
CA HIS A 221 -3.94 -0.84 -8.17
C HIS A 221 -4.58 -0.19 -9.41
N GLY A 222 -5.10 1.03 -9.27
CA GLY A 222 -5.86 1.73 -10.32
C GLY A 222 -5.22 1.68 -11.71
N ALA A 223 -3.91 1.98 -11.82
CA ALA A 223 -3.20 1.92 -13.10
C ALA A 223 -3.21 0.52 -13.75
N HIS A 224 -2.89 -0.54 -12.99
CA HIS A 224 -2.97 -1.92 -13.50
C HIS A 224 -4.39 -2.27 -13.90
N LYS A 225 -5.38 -1.90 -13.08
CA LYS A 225 -6.79 -2.21 -13.34
C LYS A 225 -7.32 -1.49 -14.58
N THR A 226 -6.90 -0.25 -14.82
CA THR A 226 -7.18 0.50 -16.06
C THR A 226 -6.58 -0.21 -17.26
N LEU A 227 -5.28 -0.55 -17.20
CA LEU A 227 -4.59 -1.27 -18.27
C LEU A 227 -5.30 -2.58 -18.62
N LEU A 228 -5.56 -3.42 -17.62
CA LEU A 228 -6.23 -4.71 -17.79
C LEU A 228 -7.67 -4.57 -18.28
N ASN A 229 -8.43 -3.58 -17.80
CA ASN A 229 -9.81 -3.35 -18.26
C ASN A 229 -9.85 -2.90 -19.72
N ILE A 230 -9.01 -1.94 -20.10
CA ILE A 230 -8.94 -1.47 -21.49
C ILE A 230 -8.49 -2.61 -22.40
N SER A 231 -7.50 -3.41 -22.00
CA SER A 231 -7.12 -4.61 -22.75
C SER A 231 -8.28 -5.62 -22.89
N CYS A 232 -9.07 -5.84 -21.83
CA CYS A 232 -10.27 -6.67 -21.90
C CYS A 232 -11.35 -6.09 -22.83
N LEU A 233 -11.49 -4.77 -22.88
CA LEU A 233 -12.44 -4.08 -23.77
C LEU A 233 -12.04 -4.22 -25.25
N LEU A 234 -10.73 -4.22 -25.52
CA LEU A 234 -10.17 -4.36 -26.86
C LEU A 234 -10.16 -5.83 -27.35
N ALA A 235 -10.15 -6.81 -26.46
CA ALA A 235 -10.08 -8.22 -26.81
C ALA A 235 -11.47 -8.85 -27.06
N ASN A 236 -11.57 -9.71 -28.09
CA ASN A 236 -12.79 -10.44 -28.42
C ASN A 236 -12.70 -11.95 -28.18
N ARG A 237 -11.49 -12.53 -28.20
CA ARG A 237 -11.27 -13.99 -28.09
C ARG A 237 -10.29 -14.33 -26.97
N ARG A 238 -9.03 -13.92 -27.12
CA ARG A 238 -7.93 -14.29 -26.22
C ARG A 238 -7.23 -13.04 -25.68
N PHE A 239 -6.89 -13.08 -24.40
CA PHE A 239 -6.08 -12.07 -23.75
C PHE A 239 -4.88 -12.72 -23.06
N VAL A 240 -3.69 -12.43 -23.57
CA VAL A 240 -2.41 -12.95 -23.08
C VAL A 240 -1.77 -11.92 -22.14
N ILE A 241 -1.37 -12.35 -20.95
CA ILE A 241 -0.74 -11.50 -19.95
C ILE A 241 0.63 -12.07 -19.60
N GLY A 242 1.68 -11.36 -20.02
CA GLY A 242 3.04 -11.63 -19.60
C GLY A 242 3.30 -11.06 -18.21
N LEU A 243 3.49 -11.94 -17.22
CA LEU A 243 3.74 -11.57 -15.83
C LEU A 243 5.23 -11.67 -15.49
N CYS A 244 5.87 -10.55 -15.13
CA CYS A 244 7.29 -10.54 -14.76
C CYS A 244 7.61 -11.53 -13.64
N ASP A 245 8.66 -12.32 -13.86
CA ASP A 245 9.25 -13.24 -12.88
C ASP A 245 10.63 -12.72 -12.42
N THR A 246 11.28 -13.47 -11.52
CA THR A 246 12.46 -13.13 -10.72
C THR A 246 13.52 -12.30 -11.44
N GLU A 247 13.92 -12.67 -12.66
CA GLU A 247 14.97 -11.96 -13.42
C GLU A 247 14.61 -10.51 -13.75
N LEU A 248 13.37 -10.26 -14.17
CA LEU A 248 12.88 -8.91 -14.52
C LEU A 248 12.58 -8.03 -13.29
N LEU A 249 12.62 -8.61 -12.09
CA LEU A 249 12.35 -7.93 -10.82
C LEU A 249 13.62 -7.49 -10.10
N LYS A 250 14.81 -7.96 -10.50
CA LYS A 250 16.08 -7.74 -9.78
C LYS A 250 16.45 -6.28 -9.56
N ASN A 251 16.05 -5.40 -10.48
CA ASN A 251 16.39 -3.98 -10.46
C ASN A 251 15.23 -3.09 -9.94
N LYS A 252 14.12 -3.69 -9.49
CA LYS A 252 13.00 -2.93 -8.93
C LYS A 252 13.36 -2.46 -7.53
N VAL A 253 13.10 -1.18 -7.24
CA VAL A 253 13.22 -0.59 -5.89
C VAL A 253 12.37 -1.40 -4.91
N LEU A 254 12.90 -1.82 -3.75
CA LEU A 254 12.17 -2.66 -2.79
C LEU A 254 11.63 -3.97 -3.40
N LYS A 255 12.41 -4.66 -4.23
CA LYS A 255 12.01 -5.92 -4.88
C LYS A 255 11.59 -7.01 -3.89
N GLU A 256 12.13 -6.97 -2.67
CA GLU A 256 11.85 -7.91 -1.60
C GLU A 256 10.42 -7.81 -1.07
N LEU A 257 9.73 -6.68 -1.34
CA LEU A 257 8.33 -6.45 -0.96
C LEU A 257 7.34 -6.73 -2.08
N ILE A 258 7.81 -7.18 -3.26
CA ILE A 258 6.95 -7.62 -4.35
C ILE A 258 6.26 -8.92 -3.95
N GLU A 259 4.97 -9.03 -4.26
CA GLU A 259 4.21 -10.24 -3.99
C GLU A 259 4.77 -11.46 -4.77
N PRO A 260 4.77 -12.66 -4.15
CA PRO A 260 5.19 -13.88 -4.83
C PRO A 260 4.45 -14.08 -6.16
N TYR A 261 5.14 -14.66 -7.15
CA TYR A 261 4.58 -14.89 -8.49
C TYR A 261 3.21 -15.57 -8.45
N VAL A 262 3.07 -16.65 -7.67
CA VAL A 262 1.82 -17.41 -7.53
C VAL A 262 0.67 -16.52 -7.04
N LEU A 263 0.91 -15.70 -6.02
CA LEU A 263 -0.11 -14.80 -5.47
C LEU A 263 -0.54 -13.75 -6.51
N ARG A 264 0.41 -13.18 -7.26
CA ARG A 264 0.10 -12.23 -8.34
C ARG A 264 -0.73 -12.89 -9.45
N VAL A 265 -0.43 -14.14 -9.82
CA VAL A 265 -1.24 -14.92 -10.78
C VAL A 265 -2.65 -15.12 -10.25
N GLU A 266 -2.81 -15.57 -9.00
CA GLU A 266 -4.13 -15.81 -8.39
C GLU A 266 -4.98 -14.53 -8.39
N ARG A 267 -4.39 -13.39 -7.99
CA ARG A 267 -5.09 -12.09 -7.97
C ARG A 267 -5.46 -11.61 -9.35
N LEU A 268 -4.58 -11.81 -10.33
CA LEU A 268 -4.87 -11.48 -11.72
C LEU A 268 -6.00 -12.36 -12.28
N GLN A 269 -5.98 -13.67 -12.03
CA GLN A 269 -7.04 -14.59 -12.44
C GLN A 269 -8.39 -14.27 -11.78
N GLU A 270 -8.39 -13.94 -10.50
CA GLU A 270 -9.57 -13.50 -9.76
C GLU A 270 -10.16 -12.23 -10.40
N PHE A 271 -9.33 -11.21 -10.60
CA PHE A 271 -9.73 -9.95 -11.22
C PHE A 271 -10.29 -10.13 -12.63
N LEU A 272 -9.59 -10.87 -13.50
CA LEU A 272 -9.99 -11.07 -14.89
C LEU A 272 -11.31 -11.85 -15.00
N ARG A 273 -11.50 -12.89 -14.18
CA ARG A 273 -12.75 -13.67 -14.13
C ARG A 273 -13.95 -12.81 -13.74
N ASP A 274 -13.78 -11.85 -12.84
CA ASP A 274 -14.84 -10.91 -12.50
C ASP A 274 -15.11 -9.94 -13.67
N VAL A 275 -14.06 -9.36 -14.24
CA VAL A 275 -14.17 -8.28 -15.24
C VAL A 275 -14.80 -8.75 -16.56
N LYS A 276 -14.31 -9.82 -17.18
CA LYS A 276 -14.80 -10.25 -18.51
C LYS A 276 -14.67 -11.76 -18.75
N PRO A 277 -15.50 -12.59 -18.09
CA PRO A 277 -15.37 -14.05 -18.13
C PRO A 277 -15.54 -14.69 -19.52
N SER A 278 -16.00 -13.94 -20.52
CA SER A 278 -16.14 -14.41 -21.90
C SER A 278 -14.82 -14.58 -22.65
N LEU A 279 -13.71 -14.04 -22.14
CA LEU A 279 -12.39 -14.14 -22.76
C LEU A 279 -11.62 -15.39 -22.34
N GLN A 280 -10.75 -15.88 -23.22
CA GLN A 280 -9.74 -16.87 -22.88
C GLN A 280 -8.50 -16.16 -22.34
N TYR A 281 -8.17 -16.40 -21.07
CA TYR A 281 -7.02 -15.79 -20.41
C TYR A 281 -5.81 -16.74 -20.41
N GLU A 282 -4.66 -16.21 -20.81
CA GLU A 282 -3.39 -16.93 -20.76
C GLU A 282 -2.37 -16.08 -19.99
N ILE A 283 -2.01 -16.50 -18.78
CA ILE A 283 -1.01 -15.81 -17.96
C ILE A 283 0.31 -16.56 -18.09
N VAL A 284 1.31 -15.88 -18.65
CA VAL A 284 2.60 -16.48 -19.03
C VAL A 284 3.71 -15.84 -18.18
N PRO A 285 4.60 -16.63 -17.54
CA PRO A 285 5.76 -16.06 -16.85
C PRO A 285 6.72 -15.39 -17.84
N LEU A 286 7.23 -14.21 -17.49
CA LEU A 286 8.28 -13.52 -18.22
C LEU A 286 9.59 -13.57 -17.43
N SER A 287 10.48 -14.48 -17.84
CA SER A 287 11.89 -14.45 -17.45
C SER A 287 12.71 -13.46 -18.29
N GLU A 288 12.23 -13.15 -19.50
CA GLU A 288 12.83 -12.22 -20.45
C GLU A 288 11.81 -11.18 -20.93
N PRO A 289 12.22 -10.01 -21.43
CA PRO A 289 11.32 -8.87 -21.68
C PRO A 289 10.19 -9.11 -22.71
N PHE A 290 10.36 -10.05 -23.64
CA PHE A 290 9.47 -10.18 -24.80
C PHE A 290 8.43 -11.30 -24.65
N GLY A 291 8.80 -12.46 -24.10
CA GLY A 291 7.90 -13.60 -23.92
C GLY A 291 7.15 -14.03 -25.18
N PRO A 292 5.84 -14.40 -25.09
CA PRO A 292 5.07 -14.89 -26.23
C PRO A 292 4.84 -13.82 -27.31
N SER A 293 5.04 -12.54 -26.99
CA SER A 293 4.78 -11.43 -27.93
C SER A 293 5.69 -11.45 -29.17
N ILE A 294 6.80 -12.18 -29.17
CA ILE A 294 7.73 -12.29 -30.32
C ILE A 294 7.70 -13.66 -31.00
N THR A 295 6.82 -14.56 -30.57
CA THR A 295 6.71 -15.92 -31.11
C THR A 295 5.28 -16.25 -31.56
N ASP A 296 4.27 -15.67 -30.91
CA ASP A 296 2.87 -15.87 -31.26
C ASP A 296 2.46 -14.97 -32.44
N SER A 297 2.15 -15.59 -33.57
CA SER A 297 1.72 -14.93 -34.80
C SER A 297 0.25 -14.53 -34.81
N GLU A 298 -0.58 -15.08 -33.91
CA GLU A 298 -2.02 -14.75 -33.83
C GLU A 298 -2.27 -13.44 -33.09
N LEU A 299 -1.32 -12.98 -32.27
CA LEU A 299 -1.42 -11.70 -31.56
C LEU A 299 -1.54 -10.53 -32.54
N GLN A 300 -2.47 -9.62 -32.27
CA GLN A 300 -2.79 -8.49 -33.16
C GLN A 300 -2.52 -7.13 -32.51
N CYS A 301 -2.66 -7.03 -31.19
CA CYS A 301 -2.53 -5.77 -30.47
C CYS A 301 -1.73 -5.95 -29.17
N ILE A 302 -0.83 -5.02 -28.90
CA ILE A 302 -0.16 -4.87 -27.61
C ILE A 302 -0.66 -3.59 -26.94
N VAL A 303 -1.11 -3.73 -25.69
CA VAL A 303 -1.54 -2.58 -24.90
C VAL A 303 -0.41 -2.17 -23.96
N VAL A 304 -0.07 -0.89 -23.98
CA VAL A 304 1.04 -0.32 -23.19
C VAL A 304 0.57 0.94 -22.47
N SER A 305 1.18 1.23 -21.33
CA SER A 305 1.14 2.57 -20.74
C SER A 305 2.16 3.48 -21.43
N GLU A 306 2.01 4.79 -21.23
CA GLU A 306 3.02 5.79 -21.63
C GLU A 306 4.44 5.39 -21.19
N GLU A 307 4.60 4.87 -19.97
CA GLU A 307 5.89 4.41 -19.41
C GLU A 307 6.46 3.18 -20.10
N THR A 308 5.59 2.31 -20.61
CA THR A 308 5.98 1.03 -21.22
C THR A 308 5.92 1.06 -22.75
N LYS A 309 5.62 2.22 -23.35
CA LYS A 309 5.58 2.44 -24.80
C LYS A 309 6.84 1.97 -25.52
N LYS A 310 8.01 2.36 -25.02
CA LYS A 310 9.31 1.92 -25.55
C LYS A 310 9.47 0.40 -25.53
N GLY A 311 8.86 -0.27 -24.55
CA GLY A 311 8.81 -1.74 -24.49
C GLY A 311 7.98 -2.33 -25.62
N GLY A 312 6.81 -1.75 -25.92
CA GLY A 312 5.98 -2.15 -27.07
C GLY A 312 6.66 -1.93 -28.42
N GLU A 313 7.36 -0.81 -28.58
CA GLU A 313 8.18 -0.53 -29.77
C GLU A 313 9.32 -1.55 -29.93
N ALA A 314 9.98 -1.92 -28.83
CA ALA A 314 11.01 -2.95 -28.83
C ALA A 314 10.46 -4.33 -29.20
N VAL A 315 9.25 -4.67 -28.75
CA VAL A 315 8.53 -5.90 -29.15
C VAL A 315 8.33 -5.91 -30.67
N ASN A 316 7.81 -4.83 -31.26
CA ASN A 316 7.58 -4.78 -32.72
C ASN A 316 8.87 -4.88 -33.52
N LYS A 317 9.94 -4.21 -33.09
CA LYS A 317 11.27 -4.38 -33.69
C LYS A 317 11.69 -5.87 -33.67
N LYS A 318 11.52 -6.54 -32.52
CA LYS A 318 11.90 -7.94 -32.39
C LYS A 318 11.00 -8.90 -33.18
N ARG A 319 9.72 -8.58 -33.31
CA ARG A 319 8.77 -9.31 -34.17
C ARG A 319 9.18 -9.26 -35.63
N LEU A 320 9.57 -8.10 -36.14
CA LEU A 320 10.07 -7.95 -37.51
C LEU A 320 11.35 -8.75 -37.74
N GLU A 321 12.28 -8.73 -36.79
CA GLU A 321 13.50 -9.57 -36.83
C GLU A 321 13.18 -11.07 -36.90
N ASN A 322 12.06 -11.50 -36.29
CA ASN A 322 11.59 -12.88 -36.27
C ASN A 322 10.63 -13.22 -37.45
N GLY A 323 10.41 -12.29 -38.39
CA GLY A 323 9.51 -12.51 -39.53
C GLY A 323 8.01 -12.46 -39.20
N LEU A 324 7.63 -11.85 -38.09
CA LEU A 324 6.24 -11.65 -37.67
C LEU A 324 5.74 -10.23 -38.04
N SER A 325 4.44 -10.09 -38.23
CA SER A 325 3.80 -8.77 -38.39
C SER A 325 3.85 -7.96 -37.10
N GLU A 326 3.95 -6.64 -37.23
CA GLU A 326 3.86 -5.74 -36.08
C GLU A 326 2.50 -5.86 -35.37
N LEU A 327 2.52 -5.70 -34.06
CA LEU A 327 1.32 -5.54 -33.25
C LEU A 327 0.86 -4.09 -33.32
N VAL A 328 -0.46 -3.90 -33.37
CA VAL A 328 -1.03 -2.57 -33.16
C VAL A 328 -0.73 -2.15 -31.73
N LEU A 329 0.04 -1.07 -31.58
CA LEU A 329 0.41 -0.52 -30.28
C LEU A 329 -0.71 0.41 -29.79
N HIS A 330 -1.45 -0.03 -28.78
CA HIS A 330 -2.49 0.76 -28.13
C HIS A 330 -1.94 1.38 -26.85
N GLU A 331 -1.69 2.68 -26.87
CA GLU A 331 -1.18 3.44 -25.73
C GLU A 331 -2.31 3.94 -24.85
N ILE A 332 -2.26 3.63 -23.55
CA ILE A 332 -3.18 4.18 -22.56
C ILE A 332 -2.51 5.30 -21.76
N GLN A 333 -3.27 6.37 -21.54
CA GLN A 333 -2.88 7.43 -20.61
C GLN A 333 -3.21 6.98 -19.19
N VAL A 334 -2.17 6.66 -18.41
CA VAL A 334 -2.30 6.28 -17.00
C VAL A 334 -2.26 7.56 -16.16
N ILE A 335 -3.27 7.75 -15.30
CA ILE A 335 -3.51 9.00 -14.57
C ILE A 335 -2.62 9.10 -13.31
N LYS A 336 -2.29 10.34 -12.93
CA LYS A 336 -1.42 10.74 -11.80
C LYS A 336 -2.11 10.56 -10.42
N ASP A 337 -1.32 10.35 -9.36
CA ASP A 337 -1.75 10.24 -7.95
C ASP A 337 -1.91 11.64 -7.33
N ALA A 338 -3.08 11.97 -6.79
CA ALA A 338 -3.32 13.25 -6.11
C ALA A 338 -2.75 13.31 -4.68
N HIS A 339 -2.31 12.19 -4.11
CA HIS A 339 -1.87 12.06 -2.71
C HIS A 339 -0.34 11.88 -2.55
N HIS A 340 0.41 12.23 -3.59
CA HIS A 340 1.87 12.15 -3.62
C HIS A 340 2.53 13.01 -2.52
N SER A 341 3.44 12.40 -1.75
CA SER A 341 4.44 13.14 -0.96
C SER A 341 5.64 13.48 -1.86
N GLU A 342 6.38 14.58 -1.64
CA GLU A 342 7.52 15.08 -2.47
C GLU A 342 8.61 14.06 -2.89
N ILE A 343 8.56 12.83 -2.38
CA ILE A 343 9.55 11.75 -2.52
C ILE A 343 8.97 10.51 -3.24
N GLU A 344 7.63 10.42 -3.39
CA GLU A 344 7.00 9.35 -4.16
C GLU A 344 7.08 9.67 -5.67
N GLU A 345 6.66 8.78 -6.55
CA GLU A 345 6.42 9.18 -7.95
C GLU A 345 5.07 9.91 -8.01
N GLU A 346 4.89 10.96 -8.83
CA GLU A 346 3.60 11.66 -9.05
C GLU A 346 2.45 10.72 -9.46
N LYS A 347 2.71 9.43 -9.69
CA LYS A 347 1.79 8.43 -10.22
C LYS A 347 1.61 7.28 -9.22
N ILE A 348 0.43 6.67 -9.23
CA ILE A 348 0.14 5.46 -8.45
C ILE A 348 0.94 4.32 -9.10
N SER A 349 2.10 4.03 -8.52
CA SER A 349 3.07 3.04 -8.98
C SER A 349 3.21 1.93 -7.94
N SER A 350 3.50 0.71 -8.39
CA SER A 350 3.77 -0.41 -7.47
C SER A 350 4.99 -0.12 -6.57
N SER A 351 5.88 0.78 -6.99
CA SER A 351 6.99 1.26 -6.16
C SER A 351 6.50 2.10 -4.97
N SER A 352 5.58 3.04 -5.20
CA SER A 352 4.98 3.87 -4.14
C SER A 352 4.20 3.02 -3.14
N LEU A 353 3.49 1.98 -3.60
CA LEU A 353 2.80 1.05 -2.69
C LEU A 353 3.77 0.30 -1.78
N ARG A 354 4.87 -0.23 -2.35
CA ARG A 354 5.90 -0.92 -1.55
C ARG A 354 6.59 0.02 -0.58
N PHE A 355 6.77 1.28 -0.95
CA PHE A 355 7.27 2.31 -0.05
C PHE A 355 6.32 2.54 1.13
N ARG A 356 5.01 2.63 0.90
CA ARG A 356 3.98 2.79 1.96
C ARG A 356 3.88 1.60 2.90
N LEU A 357 4.40 0.43 2.53
CA LEU A 357 4.52 -0.74 3.41
C LEU A 357 5.67 -0.64 4.42
N LEU A 358 6.64 0.25 4.20
CA LEU A 358 7.75 0.41 5.12
C LEU A 358 7.28 0.96 6.47
N GLY A 359 7.70 0.30 7.54
CA GLY A 359 7.28 0.62 8.90
C GLY A 359 5.84 0.24 9.23
N THR A 360 5.14 -0.50 8.37
CA THR A 360 3.84 -1.11 8.71
C THR A 360 4.02 -2.58 9.07
N LEU A 361 3.03 -3.13 9.77
CA LEU A 361 2.97 -4.54 10.12
C LEU A 361 2.60 -5.37 8.87
N LEU A 362 3.59 -6.07 8.30
CA LEU A 362 3.43 -6.94 7.13
C LEU A 362 2.85 -8.30 7.51
N THR A 363 3.34 -8.86 8.61
CA THR A 363 2.87 -10.13 9.18
C THR A 363 2.54 -9.92 10.66
N PRO A 364 1.39 -10.41 11.14
CA PRO A 364 1.04 -10.30 12.55
C PRO A 364 2.11 -10.95 13.45
N PRO A 365 2.38 -10.41 14.65
CA PRO A 365 3.22 -11.06 15.64
C PRO A 365 2.68 -12.46 15.96
N GLN A 366 3.56 -13.42 16.19
CA GLN A 366 3.14 -14.73 16.69
C GLN A 366 2.90 -14.63 18.19
N ASP A 367 1.72 -15.06 18.65
CA ASP A 367 1.42 -15.13 20.08
C ASP A 367 2.34 -16.17 20.74
N ASN A 368 3.28 -15.69 21.54
CA ASN A 368 4.17 -16.54 22.33
C ASN A 368 3.81 -16.41 23.82
N PRO A 369 3.11 -17.40 24.41
CA PRO A 369 2.68 -17.33 25.81
C PRO A 369 3.84 -17.39 26.81
N LEU A 370 5.06 -17.72 26.36
CA LEU A 370 6.25 -17.73 27.21
C LEU A 370 6.87 -16.33 27.37
N LEU A 371 6.50 -15.37 26.52
CA LEU A 371 6.97 -13.99 26.63
C LEU A 371 6.02 -13.20 27.54
N PRO A 372 6.56 -12.49 28.54
CA PRO A 372 5.73 -11.56 29.30
C PRO A 372 5.28 -10.42 28.38
N PRO A 373 4.06 -9.88 28.55
CA PRO A 373 3.53 -8.81 27.70
C PRO A 373 4.33 -7.50 27.83
N VAL A 374 5.07 -7.33 28.94
CA VAL A 374 5.92 -6.18 29.22
C VAL A 374 7.26 -6.65 29.80
N PRO A 375 8.41 -6.14 29.31
CA PRO A 375 8.54 -5.21 28.18
C PRO A 375 8.15 -5.86 26.86
N TYR A 376 7.57 -5.08 25.95
CA TYR A 376 7.41 -5.48 24.56
C TYR A 376 8.80 -5.52 23.90
N VAL A 377 9.17 -6.68 23.36
CA VAL A 377 10.52 -6.95 22.85
C VAL A 377 10.51 -6.98 21.33
N ILE A 378 11.28 -6.09 20.71
CA ILE A 378 11.48 -6.00 19.26
C ILE A 378 12.85 -6.56 18.93
N GLY A 379 12.91 -7.58 18.08
CA GLY A 379 14.17 -8.05 17.50
C GLY A 379 14.51 -7.24 16.26
N LEU A 380 15.56 -6.43 16.33
CA LEU A 380 16.01 -5.63 15.20
C LEU A 380 17.19 -6.31 14.50
N SER A 381 16.99 -6.65 13.22
CA SER A 381 17.96 -7.29 12.35
C SER A 381 18.16 -6.49 11.06
N GLY A 382 19.13 -6.89 10.24
CA GLY A 382 19.47 -6.22 8.99
C GLY A 382 20.88 -6.52 8.52
N GLY A 383 21.07 -6.58 7.20
CA GLY A 383 22.36 -6.82 6.57
C GLY A 383 23.39 -5.72 6.87
N SER A 384 24.67 -6.00 6.68
CA SER A 384 25.74 -5.01 6.84
C SER A 384 25.49 -3.79 5.93
N GLY A 385 25.69 -2.59 6.46
CA GLY A 385 25.44 -1.33 5.73
C GLY A 385 23.99 -0.84 5.76
N SER A 386 23.01 -1.67 6.17
CA SER A 386 21.57 -1.34 6.15
C SER A 386 21.09 -0.25 7.11
N GLY A 387 21.96 0.28 7.96
CA GLY A 387 21.60 1.35 8.91
C GLY A 387 20.91 0.88 10.18
N LYS A 388 20.92 -0.44 10.49
CA LYS A 388 20.39 -1.04 11.73
C LYS A 388 20.70 -0.23 12.99
N THR A 389 21.97 0.13 13.23
CA THR A 389 22.38 0.91 14.40
C THR A 389 21.77 2.30 14.45
N SER A 390 21.51 2.94 13.30
CA SER A 390 20.82 4.23 13.23
C SER A 390 19.36 4.10 13.70
N ILE A 391 18.66 3.04 13.27
CA ILE A 391 17.32 2.72 13.74
C ILE A 391 17.32 2.40 15.24
N ALA A 392 18.27 1.58 15.70
CA ALA A 392 18.35 1.19 17.10
C ALA A 392 18.54 2.41 18.03
N ARG A 393 19.42 3.35 17.67
CA ARG A 393 19.62 4.61 18.39
C ARG A 393 18.38 5.50 18.36
N ARG A 394 17.64 5.50 17.25
CA ARG A 394 16.37 6.24 17.14
C ARG A 394 15.32 5.68 18.09
N LEU A 395 15.17 4.36 18.16
CA LEU A 395 14.24 3.71 19.10
C LEU A 395 14.66 3.95 20.56
N GLU A 396 15.96 3.96 20.84
CA GLU A 396 16.52 4.32 22.14
C GLU A 396 16.18 5.77 22.54
N ALA A 397 16.34 6.72 21.62
CA ALA A 397 15.95 8.12 21.82
C ALA A 397 14.44 8.30 22.06
N LEU A 398 13.61 7.36 21.61
CA LEU A 398 12.17 7.33 21.86
C LEU A 398 11.80 6.62 23.18
N GLY A 399 12.78 6.11 23.94
CA GLY A 399 12.60 5.53 25.27
C GLY A 399 12.74 4.01 25.36
N ALA A 400 13.02 3.31 24.25
CA ALA A 400 13.25 1.87 24.28
C ALA A 400 14.62 1.53 24.88
N VAL A 401 14.74 0.38 25.56
CA VAL A 401 16.05 -0.13 26.01
C VAL A 401 16.74 -0.86 24.86
N ARG A 402 17.89 -0.37 24.43
CA ARG A 402 18.71 -1.03 23.40
C ARG A 402 19.59 -2.12 24.02
N ILE A 403 19.46 -3.33 23.52
CA ILE A 403 20.26 -4.51 23.90
C ILE A 403 21.15 -4.87 22.70
N ASP A 404 22.39 -4.39 22.71
CA ASP A 404 23.36 -4.60 21.63
C ASP A 404 24.00 -6.00 21.72
N SER A 405 23.47 -6.94 20.93
CA SER A 405 23.91 -8.34 20.96
C SER A 405 25.30 -8.51 20.32
N ASP A 406 25.63 -7.65 19.36
CA ASP A 406 26.93 -7.67 18.67
C ASP A 406 28.04 -7.25 19.67
N GLN A 407 27.76 -6.29 20.54
CA GLN A 407 28.66 -5.91 21.66
C GLN A 407 28.76 -7.02 22.71
N MET A 408 27.63 -7.62 23.12
CA MET A 408 27.58 -8.67 24.14
C MET A 408 28.32 -9.95 23.73
N GLY A 409 28.40 -10.24 22.43
CA GLY A 409 29.17 -11.38 21.92
C GLY A 409 30.61 -11.41 22.44
N HIS A 410 31.27 -10.24 22.53
CA HIS A 410 32.63 -10.15 23.05
C HIS A 410 32.74 -10.48 24.55
N GLU A 411 31.66 -10.29 25.31
CA GLU A 411 31.63 -10.49 26.76
C GLU A 411 31.55 -11.98 27.12
N THR A 412 30.90 -12.77 26.25
CA THR A 412 30.68 -14.22 26.47
C THR A 412 31.97 -15.02 26.58
N TYR A 413 33.04 -14.55 25.96
CA TYR A 413 34.35 -15.21 25.92
C TYR A 413 35.48 -14.34 26.48
N ARG A 414 35.17 -13.38 27.37
CA ARG A 414 36.23 -12.77 28.20
C ARG A 414 36.83 -13.82 29.14
N PRO A 415 38.10 -13.66 29.58
CA PRO A 415 38.67 -14.54 30.60
C PRO A 415 37.73 -14.67 31.80
N GLY A 416 37.38 -15.91 32.17
CA GLY A 416 36.42 -16.22 33.24
C GLY A 416 34.96 -16.38 32.81
N ALA A 417 34.60 -16.02 31.58
CA ALA A 417 33.24 -16.18 31.05
C ALA A 417 32.96 -17.62 30.55
N ALA A 418 31.68 -17.95 30.40
CA ALA A 418 31.20 -19.31 30.13
C ALA A 418 31.66 -19.90 28.78
N ALA A 419 31.84 -19.06 27.74
CA ALA A 419 32.32 -19.53 26.44
C ALA A 419 33.85 -19.60 26.36
N TYR A 420 34.59 -18.89 27.22
CA TYR A 420 36.04 -18.70 27.07
C TYR A 420 36.81 -20.03 26.93
N ARG A 421 36.61 -20.96 27.89
CA ARG A 421 37.31 -22.26 27.88
C ARG A 421 37.00 -23.07 26.62
N ARG A 422 35.72 -23.17 26.25
CA ARG A 422 35.28 -23.90 25.05
C ARG A 422 35.86 -23.30 23.76
N VAL A 423 35.94 -21.96 23.66
CA VAL A 423 36.54 -21.28 22.51
C VAL A 423 38.05 -21.57 22.44
N VAL A 424 38.77 -21.52 23.56
CA VAL A 424 40.21 -21.83 23.59
C VAL A 424 40.48 -23.31 23.27
N GLU A 425 39.66 -24.22 23.79
CA GLU A 425 39.75 -25.67 23.51
C GLU A 425 39.54 -25.97 22.01
N GLU A 426 38.55 -25.35 21.38
CA GLU A 426 38.21 -25.59 19.97
C GLU A 426 39.21 -24.94 18.99
N PHE A 427 39.67 -23.73 19.29
CA PHE A 427 40.47 -22.93 18.37
C PHE A 427 41.95 -22.85 18.73
N GLY A 428 42.38 -23.42 19.86
CA GLY A 428 43.77 -23.45 20.31
C GLY A 428 44.23 -22.16 21.02
N GLU A 429 45.32 -22.26 21.79
CA GLU A 429 45.85 -21.15 22.58
C GLU A 429 46.51 -20.04 21.74
N ASP A 430 46.80 -20.28 20.45
CA ASP A 430 47.38 -19.30 19.54
C ASP A 430 46.41 -18.17 19.18
N ILE A 431 45.13 -18.27 19.58
CA ILE A 431 44.17 -17.16 19.53
C ILE A 431 44.27 -16.23 20.74
N LEU A 432 45.15 -16.47 21.71
CA LEU A 432 45.27 -15.65 22.92
C LEU A 432 46.31 -14.54 22.77
N HIS A 433 46.06 -13.41 23.42
CA HIS A 433 47.06 -12.41 23.74
C HIS A 433 47.91 -12.87 24.94
N GLU A 434 49.01 -12.14 25.21
CA GLU A 434 49.90 -12.42 26.36
C GLU A 434 49.16 -12.35 27.71
N ASP A 435 48.15 -11.49 27.81
CA ASP A 435 47.28 -11.31 28.99
C ASP A 435 46.18 -12.38 29.11
N LYS A 436 46.22 -13.43 28.27
CA LYS A 436 45.21 -14.50 28.17
C LYS A 436 43.85 -14.03 27.65
N ALA A 437 43.67 -12.79 27.20
CA ALA A 437 42.46 -12.38 26.49
C ALA A 437 42.44 -12.97 25.06
N ILE A 438 41.25 -13.22 24.51
CA ILE A 438 41.13 -13.70 23.11
C ILE A 438 41.48 -12.58 22.13
N ASN A 439 42.49 -12.83 21.30
CA ASN A 439 42.85 -12.03 20.14
C ASN A 439 41.83 -12.24 19.02
N ARG A 440 40.84 -11.33 18.97
CA ARG A 440 39.76 -11.34 17.96
C ARG A 440 40.27 -11.34 16.51
N ARG A 441 41.44 -10.75 16.26
CA ARG A 441 42.03 -10.74 14.91
C ARG A 441 42.57 -12.12 14.54
N ALA A 442 43.22 -12.81 15.48
CA ALA A 442 43.69 -14.18 15.30
C ALA A 442 42.51 -15.16 15.15
N LEU A 443 41.51 -15.07 16.04
CA LEU A 443 40.28 -15.86 15.95
C LEU A 443 39.55 -15.60 14.62
N GLY A 444 39.40 -14.33 14.23
CA GLY A 444 38.80 -13.91 12.96
C GLY A 444 39.46 -14.58 11.75
N LYS A 445 40.80 -14.62 11.70
CA LYS A 445 41.53 -15.30 10.61
C LYS A 445 41.23 -16.81 10.51
N LYS A 446 40.87 -17.46 11.62
CA LYS A 446 40.53 -18.89 11.64
C LYS A 446 39.08 -19.17 11.22
N VAL A 447 38.16 -18.24 11.49
CA VAL A 447 36.72 -18.44 11.24
C VAL A 447 36.23 -17.79 9.95
N PHE A 448 36.78 -16.63 9.55
CA PHE A 448 36.36 -15.95 8.33
C PHE A 448 36.82 -16.72 7.09
N GLY A 449 35.88 -17.00 6.19
CA GLY A 449 36.13 -17.81 4.98
C GLY A 449 36.03 -19.32 5.21
N ASN A 450 35.81 -19.79 6.44
CA ASN A 450 35.60 -21.20 6.76
C ASN A 450 34.26 -21.42 7.47
N LYS A 451 33.27 -21.95 6.74
CA LYS A 451 31.90 -22.15 7.25
C LYS A 451 31.82 -23.09 8.46
N GLU A 452 32.63 -24.15 8.49
CA GLU A 452 32.63 -25.13 9.59
C GLU A 452 33.22 -24.54 10.86
N ARG A 453 34.33 -23.79 10.73
CA ARG A 453 34.95 -23.08 11.85
C ARG A 453 34.07 -21.94 12.36
N LEU A 454 33.44 -21.18 11.47
CA LEU A 454 32.47 -20.16 11.88
C LEU A 454 31.31 -20.79 12.65
N LYS A 455 30.77 -21.91 12.15
CA LYS A 455 29.69 -22.65 12.82
C LYS A 455 30.12 -23.12 14.21
N SER A 456 31.33 -23.67 14.35
CA SER A 456 31.85 -24.15 15.64
C SER A 456 31.94 -23.02 16.66
N LEU A 457 32.37 -21.81 16.24
CA LEU A 457 32.38 -20.63 17.10
C LEU A 457 30.97 -20.22 17.49
N THR A 458 30.04 -20.14 16.52
CA THR A 458 28.67 -19.70 16.78
C THR A 458 27.89 -20.69 17.65
N ASP A 459 28.10 -21.98 17.50
CA ASP A 459 27.46 -23.03 18.32
C ASP A 459 27.88 -22.91 19.80
N ILE A 460 29.09 -22.41 20.07
CA ILE A 460 29.57 -22.13 21.44
C ILE A 460 29.03 -20.80 21.95
N VAL A 461 29.07 -19.75 21.13
CA VAL A 461 28.87 -18.35 21.57
C VAL A 461 27.41 -17.94 21.57
N TRP A 462 26.61 -18.33 20.57
CA TRP A 462 25.22 -17.89 20.45
C TRP A 462 24.32 -18.27 21.64
N PRO A 463 24.42 -19.49 22.21
CA PRO A 463 23.66 -19.82 23.42
C PRO A 463 23.98 -18.88 24.60
N GLU A 464 25.25 -18.52 24.76
CA GLU A 464 25.67 -17.60 25.83
C GLU A 464 25.18 -16.17 25.60
N ILE A 465 25.19 -15.69 24.35
CA ILE A 465 24.61 -14.38 24.01
C ILE A 465 23.11 -14.38 24.31
N ALA A 466 22.39 -15.43 23.91
CA ALA A 466 20.95 -15.53 24.16
C ALA A 466 20.62 -15.49 25.67
N LEU A 467 21.45 -16.10 26.52
CA LEU A 467 21.29 -16.02 27.98
C LEU A 467 21.51 -14.59 28.50
N LEU A 468 22.54 -13.89 28.02
CA LEU A 468 22.79 -12.49 28.40
C LEU A 468 21.66 -11.57 27.95
N VAL A 469 21.15 -11.75 26.73
CA VAL A 469 20.00 -11.01 26.19
C VAL A 469 18.77 -11.24 27.06
N LYS A 470 18.43 -12.50 27.39
CA LYS A 470 17.31 -12.83 28.28
C LYS A 470 17.46 -12.19 29.66
N HIS A 471 18.66 -12.19 30.22
CA HIS A 471 18.93 -11.52 31.49
C HIS A 471 18.74 -10.01 31.39
N LYS A 472 19.16 -9.37 30.30
CA LYS A 472 18.98 -7.93 30.07
C LYS A 472 17.53 -7.54 29.86
N ILE A 473 16.74 -8.36 29.18
CA ILE A 473 15.28 -8.17 29.05
C ILE A 473 14.63 -8.25 30.43
N GLN A 474 15.02 -9.24 31.25
CA GLN A 474 14.50 -9.38 32.60
C GLN A 474 14.90 -8.21 33.51
N GLN A 475 16.15 -7.73 33.41
CA GLN A 475 16.60 -6.53 34.12
C GLN A 475 15.76 -5.30 33.71
N ALA A 476 15.55 -5.09 32.41
CA ALA A 476 14.72 -3.98 31.92
C ALA A 476 13.28 -4.07 32.44
N ARG A 477 12.73 -5.29 32.57
CA ARG A 477 11.43 -5.52 33.19
C ARG A 477 11.39 -5.10 34.65
N GLU A 478 12.39 -5.47 35.43
CA GLU A 478 12.51 -5.09 36.85
C GLU A 478 12.67 -3.57 37.03
N GLU A 479 13.30 -2.91 36.06
CA GLU A 479 13.41 -1.44 35.96
C GLU A 479 12.12 -0.76 35.44
N GLY A 480 11.04 -1.51 35.19
CA GLY A 480 9.75 -0.98 34.74
C GLY A 480 9.74 -0.45 33.31
N LYS A 481 10.63 -0.95 32.44
CA LYS A 481 10.72 -0.52 31.04
C LYS A 481 9.59 -1.13 30.22
N GLU A 482 9.02 -0.34 29.32
CA GLU A 482 7.89 -0.77 28.49
C GLU A 482 8.33 -1.49 27.21
N VAL A 483 9.47 -1.09 26.62
CA VAL A 483 9.94 -1.60 25.33
C VAL A 483 11.44 -1.92 25.37
N CYS A 484 11.81 -3.06 24.82
CA CYS A 484 13.20 -3.47 24.59
C CYS A 484 13.45 -3.71 23.09
N VAL A 485 14.64 -3.35 22.62
CA VAL A 485 15.10 -3.60 21.26
C VAL A 485 16.35 -4.48 21.31
N VAL A 486 16.23 -5.74 20.89
CA VAL A 486 17.35 -6.66 20.72
C VAL A 486 18.00 -6.36 19.37
N ASP A 487 19.10 -5.61 19.40
CA ASP A 487 19.86 -5.19 18.23
C ASP A 487 20.88 -6.28 17.87
N ALA A 488 20.57 -7.12 16.88
CA ALA A 488 21.34 -8.32 16.54
C ALA A 488 21.39 -8.56 15.03
N ALA A 489 22.58 -8.47 14.43
CA ALA A 489 22.74 -8.76 13.00
C ALA A 489 22.39 -10.21 12.64
N VAL A 490 22.59 -11.13 13.59
CA VAL A 490 22.37 -12.58 13.43
C VAL A 490 21.06 -13.08 14.03
N LEU A 491 20.13 -12.19 14.40
CA LEU A 491 18.88 -12.54 15.09
C LEU A 491 18.15 -13.72 14.42
N LEU A 492 18.00 -13.64 13.11
CA LEU A 492 17.27 -14.61 12.29
C LEU A 492 18.08 -15.88 12.04
N GLU A 493 19.37 -15.74 11.76
CA GLU A 493 20.32 -16.85 11.57
C GLU A 493 20.47 -17.71 12.83
N ALA A 494 20.50 -17.07 13.99
CA ALA A 494 20.68 -17.71 15.29
C ALA A 494 19.37 -18.29 15.86
N GLY A 495 18.23 -18.07 15.18
CA GLY A 495 16.93 -18.57 15.60
C GLY A 495 16.40 -17.91 16.88
N TRP A 496 16.82 -16.67 17.16
CA TRP A 496 16.43 -15.91 18.35
C TRP A 496 15.06 -15.23 18.22
N THR A 497 14.20 -15.71 17.34
CA THR A 497 12.85 -15.16 17.15
C THR A 497 11.92 -15.54 18.30
N ASP A 498 12.27 -16.55 19.10
CA ASP A 498 11.49 -17.02 20.26
C ASP A 498 11.56 -16.08 21.47
N MET A 499 12.58 -15.21 21.53
CA MET A 499 12.77 -14.25 22.62
C MET A 499 12.22 -12.85 22.32
N VAL A 500 11.57 -12.66 21.17
CA VAL A 500 11.02 -11.37 20.72
C VAL A 500 9.56 -11.50 20.31
N HIS A 501 8.79 -10.42 20.43
CA HIS A 501 7.39 -10.37 20.00
C HIS A 501 7.29 -10.07 18.50
N GLU A 502 8.13 -9.15 18.02
CA GLU A 502 8.20 -8.75 16.62
C GLU A 502 9.63 -8.77 16.11
N VAL A 503 9.80 -9.16 14.85
CA VAL A 503 11.05 -9.05 14.10
C VAL A 503 10.96 -7.85 13.15
N TRP A 504 11.90 -6.94 13.31
CA TRP A 504 12.09 -5.76 12.49
C TRP A 504 13.35 -5.93 11.66
N VAL A 505 13.26 -5.72 10.35
CA VAL A 505 14.41 -5.87 9.44
C VAL A 505 14.68 -4.55 8.72
N THR A 506 15.93 -4.10 8.75
CA THR A 506 16.40 -2.97 7.95
C THR A 506 17.05 -3.45 6.65
N ILE A 507 16.58 -2.97 5.51
CA ILE A 507 17.09 -3.31 4.18
C ILE A 507 17.56 -2.08 3.41
N ILE A 508 18.48 -2.30 2.47
CA ILE A 508 18.89 -1.38 1.40
C ILE A 508 19.33 -2.22 0.19
N PRO A 509 19.37 -1.66 -1.03
CA PRO A 509 19.95 -2.35 -2.20
C PRO A 509 21.38 -2.83 -1.92
N GLU A 510 21.76 -3.97 -2.51
CA GLU A 510 23.08 -4.58 -2.28
C GLU A 510 24.23 -3.65 -2.69
N ASP A 511 24.10 -2.94 -3.81
CA ASP A 511 25.13 -2.00 -4.27
C ASP A 511 25.29 -0.82 -3.29
N GLU A 512 24.20 -0.32 -2.71
CA GLU A 512 24.24 0.71 -1.66
C GLU A 512 24.89 0.16 -0.37
N ALA A 513 24.61 -1.09 0.00
CA ALA A 513 25.26 -1.73 1.14
C ALA A 513 26.77 -1.83 0.93
N VAL A 514 27.20 -2.25 -0.26
CA VAL A 514 28.62 -2.34 -0.65
C VAL A 514 29.29 -0.96 -0.57
N LEU A 515 28.66 0.08 -1.12
CA LEU A 515 29.17 1.46 -1.02
C LEU A 515 29.36 1.90 0.43
N ARG A 516 28.36 1.67 1.29
CA ARG A 516 28.42 2.03 2.72
C ARG A 516 29.50 1.25 3.48
N ILE A 517 29.65 -0.05 3.21
CA ILE A 517 30.66 -0.90 3.85
C ILE A 517 32.06 -0.45 3.44
N THR A 518 32.30 -0.24 2.15
CA THR A 518 33.59 0.24 1.63
C THR A 518 33.99 1.57 2.25
N ALA A 519 33.06 2.54 2.28
CA ALA A 519 33.32 3.86 2.84
C ALA A 519 33.60 3.82 4.36
N ARG A 520 32.80 3.07 5.12
CA ARG A 520 32.90 2.99 6.59
C ARG A 520 34.11 2.18 7.05
N ASP A 521 34.32 1.00 6.45
CA ASP A 521 35.30 0.01 6.92
C ASP A 521 36.66 0.14 6.21
N ARG A 522 36.75 0.98 5.16
CA ARG A 522 37.95 1.16 4.32
C ARG A 522 38.48 -0.15 3.74
N VAL A 523 37.57 -0.95 3.18
CA VAL A 523 37.84 -2.24 2.54
C VAL A 523 37.60 -2.17 1.03
N SER A 524 38.08 -3.15 0.27
CA SER A 524 37.78 -3.20 -1.18
C SER A 524 36.32 -3.56 -1.44
N GLU A 525 35.83 -3.25 -2.65
CA GLU A 525 34.48 -3.61 -3.06
C GLU A 525 34.26 -5.12 -3.03
N GLU A 526 35.26 -5.91 -3.45
CA GLU A 526 35.23 -7.37 -3.42
C GLU A 526 35.14 -7.90 -1.99
N ASP A 527 35.85 -7.28 -1.05
CA ASP A 527 35.76 -7.63 0.38
C ASP A 527 34.38 -7.31 0.95
N ALA A 528 33.82 -6.15 0.61
CA ALA A 528 32.47 -5.75 1.02
C ALA A 528 31.41 -6.72 0.47
N ARG A 529 31.48 -7.07 -0.82
CA ARG A 529 30.58 -8.06 -1.45
C ARG A 529 30.70 -9.44 -0.81
N ARG A 530 31.92 -9.91 -0.52
CA ARG A 530 32.13 -11.20 0.17
C ARG A 530 31.48 -11.22 1.56
N ARG A 531 31.54 -10.11 2.31
CA ARG A 531 30.87 -10.00 3.62
C ARG A 531 29.36 -10.04 3.45
N LEU A 532 28.81 -9.31 2.50
CA LEU A 532 27.37 -9.28 2.25
C LEU A 532 26.83 -10.67 1.86
N LEU A 533 27.52 -11.38 0.99
CA LEU A 533 27.16 -12.73 0.55
C LEU A 533 27.26 -13.81 1.63
N SER A 534 27.98 -13.54 2.73
CA SER A 534 28.04 -14.47 3.88
C SER A 534 26.84 -14.38 4.81
N GLN A 535 26.02 -13.33 4.68
CA GLN A 535 24.81 -13.09 5.48
C GLN A 535 23.57 -13.59 4.73
N TRP A 536 22.43 -13.67 5.41
CA TRP A 536 21.17 -13.88 4.71
C TRP A 536 20.84 -12.73 3.79
N SER A 537 20.33 -13.05 2.59
CA SER A 537 19.85 -12.06 1.64
C SER A 537 18.66 -11.27 2.22
N ASN A 538 18.47 -10.05 1.73
CA ASN A 538 17.32 -9.21 2.12
C ASN A 538 16.00 -9.97 1.98
N ALA A 539 15.80 -10.70 0.86
CA ALA A 539 14.57 -11.45 0.60
C ALA A 539 14.27 -12.47 1.72
N ARG A 540 15.29 -13.21 2.17
CA ARG A 540 15.14 -14.20 3.25
C ARG A 540 14.89 -13.56 4.62
N GLN A 541 15.45 -12.37 4.86
CA GLN A 541 15.17 -11.63 6.09
C GLN A 541 13.75 -11.05 6.09
N VAL A 542 13.33 -10.45 4.98
CA VAL A 542 11.99 -9.86 4.78
C VAL A 542 10.88 -10.89 4.92
N GLU A 543 11.07 -12.11 4.41
CA GLU A 543 10.11 -13.22 4.55
C GLU A 543 9.76 -13.52 6.03
N ARG A 544 10.66 -13.20 6.96
CA ARG A 544 10.52 -13.48 8.40
C ARG A 544 10.31 -12.21 9.23
N ALA A 545 10.12 -11.08 8.58
CA ALA A 545 9.93 -9.81 9.24
C ALA A 545 8.44 -9.56 9.52
N ASN A 546 8.15 -9.03 10.71
CA ASN A 546 6.87 -8.41 11.02
C ASN A 546 6.82 -6.98 10.44
N VAL A 547 7.94 -6.27 10.51
CA VAL A 547 8.09 -4.90 9.99
C VAL A 547 9.38 -4.80 9.18
N VAL A 548 9.30 -4.15 8.02
CA VAL A 548 10.47 -3.85 7.18
C VAL A 548 10.71 -2.35 7.14
N LEU A 549 11.95 -1.96 7.31
CA LEU A 549 12.42 -0.58 7.27
C LEU A 549 13.48 -0.43 6.19
N CYS A 550 13.59 0.75 5.61
CA CYS A 550 14.60 1.04 4.59
C CYS A 550 15.30 2.37 4.89
N THR A 551 16.63 2.36 4.90
CA THR A 551 17.46 3.56 5.16
C THR A 551 18.13 4.09 3.89
N LEU A 552 17.57 3.77 2.72
CA LEU A 552 18.12 4.18 1.43
C LEU A 552 18.04 5.70 1.22
N TRP A 553 16.92 6.31 1.61
CA TRP A 553 16.66 7.73 1.45
C TRP A 553 17.13 8.55 2.66
N ASP A 554 16.92 9.86 2.56
CA ASP A 554 17.24 10.82 3.62
C ASP A 554 16.71 10.38 5.01
N PRO A 555 17.43 10.66 6.11
CA PRO A 555 17.01 10.32 7.46
C PRO A 555 15.56 10.73 7.81
N ASP A 556 15.05 11.83 7.28
CA ASP A 556 13.67 12.27 7.50
C ASP A 556 12.63 11.32 6.88
N VAL A 557 12.98 10.65 5.78
CA VAL A 557 12.14 9.61 5.18
C VAL A 557 12.03 8.42 6.12
N THR A 558 13.17 8.02 6.69
CA THR A 558 13.22 6.93 7.67
C THR A 558 12.41 7.28 8.93
N GLN A 559 12.36 8.57 9.31
CA GLN A 559 11.53 9.04 10.43
C GLN A 559 10.03 8.95 10.16
N ARG A 560 9.61 9.12 8.91
CA ARG A 560 8.19 9.05 8.52
C ARG A 560 7.68 7.61 8.40
N GLN A 561 8.56 6.61 8.23
CA GLN A 561 8.19 5.20 8.33
C GLN A 561 7.54 4.97 9.71
N LYS A 562 6.34 4.40 9.75
CA LYS A 562 5.39 4.47 10.88
C LYS A 562 5.84 3.68 12.13
N MET A 563 6.93 4.07 12.77
CA MET A 563 7.42 3.46 14.02
C MET A 563 6.57 3.80 15.25
N ARG A 564 5.63 4.76 15.11
CA ARG A 564 4.86 5.35 16.22
C ARG A 564 3.77 4.46 16.81
N HIS A 565 3.31 3.42 16.11
CA HIS A 565 2.21 2.59 16.65
C HIS A 565 2.60 1.79 17.90
N LEU A 566 3.90 1.60 18.15
CA LEU A 566 4.43 0.81 19.27
C LEU A 566 4.58 1.56 20.59
N LEU A 567 4.59 2.90 20.59
CA LEU A 567 4.77 3.71 21.79
C LEU A 567 3.45 4.25 22.35
N ARG A 568 2.32 3.72 21.88
CA ARG A 568 1.03 3.93 22.55
C ARG A 568 0.83 2.80 23.55
N PRO A 569 0.70 3.08 24.85
CA PRO A 569 0.38 2.05 25.83
C PRO A 569 -0.92 1.35 25.45
N THR A 570 -0.83 0.05 25.18
CA THR A 570 -1.96 -0.86 25.01
C THR A 570 -2.60 -1.14 26.37
N SER A 571 -3.31 -0.15 26.93
CA SER A 571 -4.48 -0.31 27.82
C SER A 571 -4.74 0.97 28.64
N VAL A 572 -5.63 1.82 28.14
CA VAL A 572 -6.71 2.35 28.98
C VAL A 572 -7.97 2.27 28.14
N SER A 573 -8.91 1.41 28.56
CA SER A 573 -10.31 1.55 28.17
C SER A 573 -10.75 2.95 28.58
N CYS A 574 -10.79 3.90 27.65
CA CYS A 574 -11.38 5.21 27.89
C CYS A 574 -12.91 5.06 27.83
N SER A 575 -13.46 4.37 28.81
CA SER A 575 -14.85 4.53 29.20
C SER A 575 -14.95 5.81 30.02
N SER A 576 -15.79 6.74 29.53
CA SER A 576 -16.27 7.95 30.19
C SER A 576 -15.23 9.01 30.60
N LEU A 577 -14.94 9.93 29.69
CA LEU A 577 -14.79 11.36 30.02
C LEU A 577 -15.42 12.17 28.87
N SER A 578 -16.64 12.63 29.11
CA SER A 578 -17.35 13.58 28.28
C SER A 578 -16.62 14.93 28.29
N LEU A 579 -16.01 15.31 27.17
CA LEU A 579 -15.67 16.70 26.90
C LEU A 579 -16.81 17.32 26.09
N ASP A 580 -17.50 18.23 26.76
CA ASP A 580 -18.63 19.03 26.29
C ASP A 580 -18.19 19.97 25.13
N PRO A 581 -18.91 20.02 24.00
CA PRO A 581 -18.57 20.92 22.89
C PRO A 581 -19.23 22.29 23.08
N MET A 582 -18.61 23.16 23.86
CA MET A 582 -18.92 24.60 23.87
C MET A 582 -17.76 25.39 23.27
N LEU A 583 -17.89 25.72 21.97
CA LEU A 583 -17.54 27.00 21.34
C LEU A 583 -17.47 26.84 19.80
N ARG A 584 -18.62 26.66 19.17
CA ARG A 584 -18.88 27.20 17.83
C ARG A 584 -19.96 28.26 17.98
N LYS A 585 -19.56 29.53 17.85
CA LYS A 585 -20.33 30.68 17.32
C LYS A 585 -19.59 31.97 17.66
N CYS A 586 -18.92 32.56 16.66
CA CYS A 586 -19.29 33.88 16.20
C CYS A 586 -18.56 34.15 14.87
N GLY A 587 -19.30 34.07 13.77
CA GLY A 587 -18.93 34.73 12.54
C GLY A 587 -19.46 36.17 12.55
N LYS A 588 -18.82 37.01 11.74
CA LYS A 588 -19.11 38.41 11.40
C LYS A 588 -18.46 39.47 12.29
N CYS A 589 -17.33 40.00 11.81
CA CYS A 589 -17.29 41.41 11.44
C CYS A 589 -16.15 41.66 10.44
N SER A 590 -16.56 42.19 9.30
CA SER A 590 -15.77 42.62 8.15
C SER A 590 -14.98 43.89 8.48
N LYS A 591 -13.76 44.02 7.94
CA LYS A 591 -13.27 45.17 7.16
C LYS A 591 -11.76 45.03 6.92
N GLY A 592 -11.38 45.24 5.66
CA GLY A 592 -10.00 45.13 5.20
C GLY A 592 -9.08 46.23 5.70
N LEU A 593 -7.79 45.97 5.54
CA LEU A 593 -6.72 46.93 5.32
C LEU A 593 -5.49 46.14 4.84
N GLU A 594 -4.90 46.63 3.77
CA GLU A 594 -3.68 46.14 3.11
C GLU A 594 -2.45 46.20 4.04
N PRO A 595 -1.36 45.44 3.76
CA PRO A 595 -0.16 45.49 4.58
C PRO A 595 0.73 46.67 4.17
N PRO A 596 1.38 47.39 5.11
CA PRO A 596 2.51 48.23 4.77
C PRO A 596 3.82 47.44 4.88
N THR A 597 4.69 47.81 3.96
CA THR A 597 6.10 47.50 3.76
C THR A 597 7.03 48.00 4.88
N GLY A 598 8.17 47.32 5.06
CA GLY A 598 9.49 47.96 5.24
C GLY A 598 9.95 48.36 6.65
N GLU A 599 11.00 47.65 7.10
CA GLU A 599 12.22 48.12 7.78
C GLU A 599 12.22 48.80 9.18
N ASP A 600 13.28 48.40 9.90
CA ASP A 600 14.06 49.10 10.93
C ASP A 600 13.96 48.77 12.44
N TRP A 601 15.18 48.75 12.99
CA TRP A 601 15.70 48.25 14.26
C TRP A 601 15.49 49.18 15.47
N GLN A 602 15.44 48.63 16.70
CA GLN A 602 16.41 48.88 17.80
C GLN A 602 15.94 48.43 19.20
N GLU A 603 16.94 48.06 20.01
CA GLU A 603 16.93 47.54 21.40
C GLU A 603 16.69 48.60 22.50
N SER A 604 16.16 48.14 23.64
CA SER A 604 16.38 48.58 25.06
C SER A 604 15.15 48.12 25.90
N GLY A 605 15.17 47.63 27.15
CA GLY A 605 16.14 47.50 28.23
C GLY A 605 15.42 47.79 29.58
N GLU A 606 15.12 46.75 30.40
CA GLU A 606 14.88 46.73 31.89
C GLU A 606 13.75 47.61 32.53
N GLU A 607 12.99 47.30 33.60
CA GLU A 607 12.94 46.25 34.65
C GLU A 607 11.59 46.30 35.48
N GLN A 608 11.01 45.12 35.81
CA GLN A 608 10.21 44.67 37.00
C GLN A 608 8.77 45.19 37.37
N PRO A 609 8.01 44.53 38.30
CA PRO A 609 7.34 43.22 38.15
C PRO A 609 5.84 43.20 38.61
N SER A 610 4.98 42.30 38.06
CA SER A 610 3.82 41.76 38.81
C SER A 610 3.23 40.45 38.25
N VAL A 611 3.39 39.39 39.05
CA VAL A 611 2.47 38.30 39.42
C VAL A 611 1.66 37.51 38.35
N MET A 612 2.03 36.22 38.28
CA MET A 612 1.24 34.99 38.02
C MET A 612 1.09 34.38 36.61
N ASN A 613 1.66 33.16 36.52
CA ASN A 613 1.23 31.95 35.81
C ASN A 613 1.49 31.83 34.30
N GLY A 614 2.67 31.30 33.97
CA GLY A 614 3.01 30.83 32.63
C GLY A 614 4.25 29.91 32.59
N VAL A 615 4.15 28.70 33.13
CA VAL A 615 5.22 27.67 33.02
C VAL A 615 4.69 26.46 32.25
N THR A 616 4.70 26.53 30.91
CA THR A 616 4.71 25.30 30.05
C THR A 616 5.08 25.52 28.57
N ARG A 617 5.71 26.64 28.19
CA ARG A 617 6.13 26.86 26.78
C ARG A 617 7.59 27.29 26.55
N SER A 618 8.38 27.54 27.59
CA SER A 618 9.78 27.98 27.42
C SER A 618 10.82 26.84 27.46
N ILE A 619 10.51 25.70 28.11
CA ILE A 619 11.44 24.57 28.21
C ILE A 619 11.58 23.79 26.88
N LEU A 620 10.56 23.79 26.03
CA LEU A 620 10.58 23.07 24.74
C LEU A 620 11.32 23.82 23.63
N LYS A 621 11.49 25.15 23.72
CA LYS A 621 12.28 25.92 22.75
C LYS A 621 13.77 25.92 23.09
N GLU A 622 14.13 25.80 24.37
CA GLU A 622 15.53 25.78 24.81
C GLU A 622 16.19 24.40 24.70
N ILE A 623 15.40 23.32 24.71
CA ILE A 623 15.85 21.96 24.39
C ILE A 623 16.09 21.77 22.88
N ALA A 624 15.26 22.40 22.02
CA ALA A 624 15.42 22.34 20.57
C ALA A 624 16.64 23.13 20.05
N ALA A 625 17.04 24.21 20.73
CA ALA A 625 18.20 25.02 20.34
C ALA A 625 19.54 24.43 20.79
N ARG A 626 19.57 23.58 21.83
CA ARG A 626 20.80 22.89 22.27
C ARG A 626 21.12 21.62 21.50
N ALA A 627 20.13 20.97 20.89
CA ALA A 627 20.34 19.79 20.04
C ALA A 627 20.96 20.13 18.66
N TRP A 628 20.90 21.39 18.22
CA TRP A 628 21.41 21.82 16.91
C TRP A 628 22.87 22.30 16.95
N LEU A 629 23.42 22.61 18.14
CA LEU A 629 24.78 23.14 18.30
C LEU A 629 25.86 22.08 18.58
N ASP A 630 25.48 20.85 18.91
CA ASP A 630 26.42 19.75 19.15
C ASP A 630 26.77 18.93 17.88
N GLU A 631 25.99 19.04 16.79
CA GLU A 631 26.29 18.40 15.49
C GLU A 631 27.32 19.16 14.63
N ALA A 632 27.71 20.38 15.02
CA ALA A 632 28.71 21.19 14.29
C ALA A 632 30.15 21.07 14.84
N ARG A 633 30.43 20.10 15.74
CA ARG A 633 31.79 19.89 16.32
C ARG A 633 32.41 18.51 16.08
N CYS A 634 31.87 17.71 15.18
CA CYS A 634 32.55 16.53 14.63
C CYS A 634 32.49 16.56 13.10
N VAL A 635 33.31 17.43 12.51
CA VAL A 635 33.87 17.29 11.15
C VAL A 635 35.30 16.80 11.28
#